data_AF-A0A922NQS1-F1
#
_entry.id   AF-A0A922NQS1-F1
#
_cell.length_a   1.000
_cell.length_b   1.000
_cell.length_c   1.000
_cell.angle_alpha   90.00
_cell.angle_beta   90.00
_cell.angle_gamma   90.00
#
_symmetry.space_group_name_H-M   'P 1'
#
loop_
_entity.id
_entity.type
_entity.pdbx_description
1 polymer ?
#
loop_
_entity_poly.entity_id
_entity_poly.type
_entity_poly.pdbx_seq_one_letter_code
_entity_poly.pdbx_strand_id
1 'polypeptide(L)'
;MSATAYLPFSEPPYIVGLPSPYYKETHLKWQKACRQFVEKHLLEKALEWDTNETVPEHVWDTFAKANMLLPTLPAPLPVEWLKKLGIHDILGVVKVEEWDYIHTMIYTDEMQRSGLAGPPGSLTVGVSFGLPPIIKYGNKQLQERFLPELLTCKKRICIAITEPEAGSDVANITTTAEKTADGKHYIINGSKKWITNGIWSDYATMAVRTSGPGPTGLSMVVVPLKGYPGVSMRRIKVGGNISSGTTFIELDDVKVPVENLVGEEGMGMKYIMTNFNHERLSIAIGATRQARVALSAAVEYVLKREAFGKPLVDQPVVRHRLAKAGALLESQWAWVEQFVYQMVHLPKATADIELGGLTAMVKAQSGIVLNECAQTAQLLFGGNGYTKSGQGELIERISREVPGIRIPGGSEDVMLDLGVRQLVKNFKSKTKAMERPKGTWKLKWSKDDDQASEHASSTSTTTTTTRKIASRDALDGVQSLQPASSRASHESEPRRDEHVPHSIYQSHGHRINSVPNISDTHRRLSITSQINGLPTLPFSPFSNERGAPFFGSLPKKPAPGELPKFIKPLPSRIGPDEISYLEKKGALTVPRGSLRSEMLRAYVEFVHPYMPLLDLHDFLTMVDQRDGANGKVSLILFQAVMFAGSAFVGMEHLRSAGYATRKDARKDFFQKTRILYDFDYESDRVSLVQALLLLTYYYETPDDQKDTWHWMGVATSVAHTIGLHRNPDNTNLDTKRVKLWKRIWWSTYMRDRLIALGMRRPTRIKTEDFDVPMLTLDDFEIAPLPESIKCLPADCRIARDVDAQRQLAIMCIEKARLCLCISHVLSKQYCVLNNNHGLQNDRTTMMLLPKKLDPATSEVKTCDEELQKWVSELPEEAKYTDKPSGHAAIDLSRCLLHMVFFTTLSALHRPQVLPNAQGASACTPPKAGAESELLDVSRRNVRRAASAITSIAQRLDASGLVQYLPTTGVTVLLPAIIIHLLDIKAPEEETRRTSLRGFCQCMAVMGKLRDLYAAADYSVAFLEAAIRKAGIHVAPVAAAHTSPMAKSAPVTTVEDLVDAGRRLDLVQTATNRITNMRPNLTRPTTLTPPPDSGTTNMSALEKQHNQRNVTDEEVARRLETFLASTPPDSDHEHVSSITISQESPAINVTASASTTESHTTEETMNFTKWSTLDLPQNSFNANINHHQDDEMLFSSLPLNNEFDDFDQLLNLDAVGEAFNMDDAALDYTANFGGNGMNDMDWLNSGNDFTVEA
;
A
#
# COMPACT_ATOMS: atom_id res chain seq x y z
N MET A 1 13.65 45.24 -18.70
CA MET A 1 12.44 44.38 -18.77
C MET A 1 11.32 45.10 -18.03
N SER A 2 10.06 44.95 -18.44
CA SER A 2 8.95 45.41 -17.59
C SER A 2 8.86 44.50 -16.36
N ALA A 3 8.76 45.07 -15.17
CA ALA A 3 8.66 44.32 -13.91
C ALA A 3 7.22 43.86 -13.66
N THR A 4 6.68 43.03 -14.56
CA THR A 4 5.37 42.41 -14.38
C THR A 4 5.42 41.47 -13.17
N ALA A 5 4.63 41.79 -12.14
CA ALA A 5 4.51 40.93 -10.97
C ALA A 5 3.66 39.69 -11.31
N TYR A 6 4.31 38.53 -11.42
CA TYR A 6 3.62 37.25 -11.59
C TYR A 6 3.13 36.71 -10.26
N LEU A 7 1.98 36.04 -10.27
CA LEU A 7 1.43 35.36 -9.10
C LEU A 7 2.30 34.11 -8.80
N PRO A 8 2.56 33.76 -7.52
CA PRO A 8 3.31 32.54 -7.20
C PRO A 8 2.71 31.30 -7.88
N PHE A 9 3.59 30.49 -8.45
CA PHE A 9 3.26 29.31 -9.25
C PHE A 9 2.44 29.55 -10.53
N SER A 10 2.18 30.79 -11.01
CA SER A 10 1.37 30.96 -12.25
C SER A 10 2.12 30.68 -13.55
N GLU A 11 3.44 30.89 -13.57
CA GLU A 11 4.29 30.73 -14.74
C GLU A 11 5.59 29.98 -14.39
N PRO A 12 6.17 29.22 -15.34
CA PRO A 12 7.44 28.52 -15.13
C PRO A 12 8.65 29.47 -15.02
N PRO A 13 9.76 29.02 -14.42
CA PRO A 13 10.95 29.84 -14.11
C PRO A 13 11.48 30.70 -15.27
N TYR A 14 11.53 30.15 -16.49
CA TYR A 14 12.08 30.86 -17.65
C TYR A 14 11.24 32.06 -18.11
N ILE A 15 9.92 32.08 -17.83
CA ILE A 15 9.01 33.19 -18.19
C ILE A 15 9.09 34.33 -17.16
N VAL A 16 9.31 33.99 -15.88
CA VAL A 16 9.48 34.98 -14.80
C VAL A 16 10.88 35.60 -14.76
N GLY A 17 11.75 35.27 -15.74
CA GLY A 17 13.08 35.86 -15.91
C GLY A 17 14.19 35.18 -15.11
N LEU A 18 13.97 33.99 -14.56
CA LEU A 18 15.04 33.21 -13.93
C LEU A 18 15.92 32.56 -15.00
N PRO A 19 17.24 32.44 -14.77
CA PRO A 19 18.16 31.85 -15.75
C PRO A 19 17.89 30.35 -15.92
N SER A 20 17.81 29.90 -17.18
CA SER A 20 17.71 28.48 -17.55
C SER A 20 18.63 28.19 -18.74
N PRO A 21 19.40 27.09 -18.72
CA PRO A 21 20.34 26.75 -19.80
C PRO A 21 19.66 26.12 -21.03
N TYR A 22 18.36 25.86 -20.97
CA TYR A 22 17.66 25.04 -21.98
C TYR A 22 17.13 25.86 -23.17
N TYR A 23 16.85 27.15 -22.99
CA TYR A 23 16.09 27.95 -23.95
C TYR A 23 16.97 28.80 -24.89
N LYS A 24 16.61 28.80 -26.17
CA LYS A 24 17.18 29.61 -27.25
C LYS A 24 16.26 30.79 -27.58
N GLU A 25 16.75 31.76 -28.35
CA GLU A 25 15.95 32.93 -28.75
C GLU A 25 14.69 32.54 -29.57
N THR A 26 14.78 31.49 -30.39
CA THR A 26 13.64 30.93 -31.14
C THR A 26 12.54 30.45 -30.20
N HIS A 27 12.88 29.72 -29.13
CA HIS A 27 11.94 29.27 -28.10
C HIS A 27 11.22 30.44 -27.42
N LEU A 28 11.96 31.52 -27.12
CA LEU A 28 11.41 32.73 -26.45
C LEU A 28 10.58 33.62 -27.39
N LYS A 29 10.81 33.56 -28.71
CA LYS A 29 9.93 34.17 -29.73
C LYS A 29 8.67 33.32 -29.92
N TRP A 30 8.84 32.01 -30.04
CA TRP A 30 7.76 31.03 -30.19
C TRP A 30 6.74 31.10 -29.05
N GLN A 31 7.23 31.08 -27.80
CA GLN A 31 6.39 31.16 -26.60
C GLN A 31 5.40 32.33 -26.66
N LYS A 32 5.86 33.53 -27.05
CA LYS A 32 5.02 34.74 -27.12
C LYS A 32 3.97 34.66 -28.22
N ALA A 33 4.34 34.18 -29.41
CA ALA A 33 3.42 34.05 -30.54
C ALA A 33 2.38 32.95 -30.32
N CYS A 34 2.83 31.80 -29.80
CA CYS A 34 1.96 30.70 -29.38
C CYS A 34 0.95 31.18 -28.34
N ARG A 35 1.42 31.87 -27.28
CA ARG A 35 0.55 32.46 -26.26
C ARG A 35 -0.50 33.40 -26.87
N GLN A 36 -0.07 34.38 -27.66
CA GLN A 36 -0.97 35.36 -28.27
C GLN A 36 -2.05 34.71 -29.15
N PHE A 37 -1.71 33.63 -29.86
CA PHE A 37 -2.67 32.87 -30.65
C PHE A 37 -3.65 32.08 -29.76
N VAL A 38 -3.13 31.33 -28.79
CA VAL A 38 -3.93 30.47 -27.89
C VAL A 38 -4.84 31.28 -26.98
N GLU A 39 -4.39 32.43 -26.46
CA GLU A 39 -5.20 33.30 -25.62
C GLU A 39 -6.45 33.78 -26.38
N LYS A 40 -6.25 34.32 -27.58
CA LYS A 40 -7.30 34.86 -28.46
C LYS A 40 -8.23 33.81 -29.09
N HIS A 41 -7.72 32.61 -29.40
CA HIS A 41 -8.46 31.62 -30.20
C HIS A 41 -8.90 30.38 -29.41
N LEU A 42 -8.52 30.25 -28.13
CA LEU A 42 -8.92 29.12 -27.28
C LEU A 42 -9.23 29.53 -25.82
N LEU A 43 -8.33 30.29 -25.17
CA LEU A 43 -8.40 30.51 -23.72
C LEU A 43 -9.66 31.28 -23.29
N GLU A 44 -9.98 32.39 -23.97
CA GLU A 44 -11.14 33.25 -23.66
C GLU A 44 -12.48 32.49 -23.62
N LYS A 45 -12.58 31.35 -24.31
CA LYS A 45 -13.81 30.56 -24.45
C LYS A 45 -13.72 29.12 -23.96
N ALA A 46 -12.56 28.67 -23.48
CA ALA A 46 -12.33 27.30 -23.03
C ALA A 46 -13.39 26.82 -22.01
N LEU A 47 -13.71 27.63 -21.00
CA LEU A 47 -14.69 27.28 -19.96
C LEU A 47 -16.13 27.20 -20.49
N GLU A 48 -16.49 28.04 -21.47
CA GLU A 48 -17.80 28.01 -22.14
C GLU A 48 -17.96 26.72 -22.96
N TRP A 49 -16.93 26.38 -23.76
CA TRP A 49 -16.91 25.20 -24.61
C TRP A 49 -16.85 23.89 -23.83
N ASP A 50 -16.11 23.87 -22.70
CA ASP A 50 -16.12 22.74 -21.77
C ASP A 50 -17.51 22.55 -21.13
N THR A 51 -18.18 23.64 -20.75
CA THR A 51 -19.57 23.62 -20.22
C THR A 51 -20.58 23.10 -21.25
N ASN A 52 -20.43 23.49 -22.51
CA ASN A 52 -21.24 23.00 -23.62
C ASN A 52 -20.84 21.58 -24.09
N GLU A 53 -19.85 20.96 -23.44
CA GLU A 53 -19.19 19.72 -23.86
C GLU A 53 -18.73 19.72 -25.34
N THR A 54 -18.49 20.87 -25.97
CA THR A 54 -18.04 20.92 -27.36
C THR A 54 -17.34 22.23 -27.70
N VAL A 55 -16.29 22.12 -28.49
CA VAL A 55 -15.67 23.25 -29.18
C VAL A 55 -16.38 23.46 -30.54
N PRO A 56 -16.70 24.72 -30.93
CA PRO A 56 -17.32 25.00 -32.22
C PRO A 56 -16.43 24.64 -33.41
N GLU A 57 -17.04 24.18 -34.51
CA GLU A 57 -16.30 23.65 -35.68
C GLU A 57 -15.34 24.66 -36.32
N HIS A 58 -15.69 25.95 -36.34
CA HIS A 58 -14.84 27.02 -36.90
C HIS A 58 -13.49 27.19 -36.17
N VAL A 59 -13.36 26.69 -34.94
CA VAL A 59 -12.11 26.75 -34.16
C VAL A 59 -11.08 25.79 -34.75
N TRP A 60 -11.50 24.59 -35.17
CA TRP A 60 -10.65 23.66 -35.92
C TRP A 60 -10.13 24.31 -37.20
N ASP A 61 -11.02 24.90 -37.98
CA ASP A 61 -10.70 25.66 -39.19
C ASP A 61 -9.68 26.79 -38.93
N THR A 62 -9.81 27.49 -37.80
CA THR A 62 -8.93 28.59 -37.41
C THR A 62 -7.54 28.08 -37.06
N PHE A 63 -7.44 26.99 -36.30
CA PHE A 63 -6.17 26.36 -35.96
C PHE A 63 -5.52 25.71 -37.20
N ALA A 64 -6.28 25.05 -38.06
CA ALA A 64 -5.81 24.46 -39.31
C ALA A 64 -5.23 25.52 -40.28
N LYS A 65 -5.97 26.62 -40.53
CA LYS A 65 -5.52 27.72 -41.40
C LYS A 65 -4.27 28.44 -40.88
N ALA A 66 -4.02 28.37 -39.57
CA ALA A 66 -2.83 28.93 -38.92
C ALA A 66 -1.67 27.93 -38.77
N ASN A 67 -1.80 26.70 -39.30
CA ASN A 67 -0.90 25.56 -39.07
C ASN A 67 -0.73 25.15 -37.60
N MET A 68 -1.57 25.66 -36.69
CA MET A 68 -1.49 25.50 -35.22
C MET A 68 -1.94 24.13 -34.70
N LEU A 69 -2.20 23.18 -35.60
CA LEU A 69 -2.37 21.75 -35.27
C LEU A 69 -1.09 20.93 -35.53
N LEU A 70 -0.13 21.43 -36.31
CA LEU A 70 1.16 20.75 -36.54
C LEU A 70 2.09 20.71 -35.30
N PRO A 71 2.16 21.74 -34.44
CA PRO A 71 2.99 21.74 -33.22
C PRO A 71 2.76 20.59 -32.22
N THR A 72 1.65 19.83 -32.36
CA THR A 72 1.37 18.66 -31.52
C THR A 72 2.06 17.38 -32.00
N LEU A 73 2.69 17.39 -33.18
CA LEU A 73 3.43 16.24 -33.71
C LEU A 73 4.76 16.03 -32.98
N PRO A 74 5.29 14.79 -32.92
CA PRO A 74 6.62 14.52 -32.37
C PRO A 74 7.69 15.24 -33.19
N ALA A 75 8.68 15.83 -32.50
CA ALA A 75 9.79 16.51 -33.16
C ALA A 75 10.88 15.51 -33.63
N PRO A 76 11.67 15.85 -34.68
CA PRO A 76 11.46 16.98 -35.58
C PRO A 76 10.20 16.79 -36.45
N LEU A 77 9.61 17.90 -36.91
CA LEU A 77 8.44 17.88 -37.79
C LEU A 77 8.76 17.20 -39.14
N PRO A 78 7.76 16.73 -39.90
CA PRO A 78 7.97 16.10 -41.22
C PRO A 78 8.29 17.15 -42.31
N VAL A 79 9.47 17.78 -42.22
CA VAL A 79 9.91 18.96 -43.00
C VAL A 79 9.67 18.82 -44.50
N GLU A 80 10.02 17.69 -45.11
CA GLU A 80 9.85 17.48 -46.56
C GLU A 80 8.37 17.55 -46.98
N TRP A 81 7.49 16.93 -46.20
CA TRP A 81 6.05 16.96 -46.44
C TRP A 81 5.46 18.35 -46.20
N LEU A 82 5.90 19.06 -45.16
CA LEU A 82 5.44 20.42 -44.89
C LEU A 82 5.86 21.38 -46.01
N LYS A 83 7.12 21.33 -46.45
CA LYS A 83 7.61 22.13 -47.58
C LYS A 83 6.94 21.77 -48.91
N LYS A 84 6.65 20.49 -49.17
CA LYS A 84 5.84 20.02 -50.32
C LYS A 84 4.40 20.55 -50.29
N LEU A 85 3.88 20.93 -49.11
CA LEU A 85 2.56 21.54 -48.91
C LEU A 85 2.61 23.07 -48.78
N GLY A 86 3.77 23.71 -49.01
CA GLY A 86 3.95 25.16 -48.90
C GLY A 86 4.05 25.69 -47.46
N ILE A 87 4.24 24.82 -46.48
CA ILE A 87 4.37 25.15 -45.06
C ILE A 87 5.86 25.20 -44.69
N HIS A 88 6.40 26.42 -44.63
CA HIS A 88 7.82 26.68 -44.36
C HIS A 88 8.08 27.09 -42.90
N ASP A 89 7.06 27.58 -42.21
CA ASP A 89 7.12 28.06 -40.83
C ASP A 89 5.79 27.85 -40.08
N ILE A 90 5.83 28.09 -38.77
CA ILE A 90 4.65 28.19 -37.90
C ILE A 90 4.53 29.65 -37.42
N LEU A 91 3.36 30.28 -37.67
CA LEU A 91 3.01 31.67 -37.34
C LEU A 91 3.99 32.77 -37.84
N GLY A 92 4.88 32.49 -38.79
CA GLY A 92 5.94 33.40 -39.23
C GLY A 92 7.11 33.53 -38.23
N VAL A 93 7.22 32.62 -37.25
CA VAL A 93 8.13 32.78 -36.10
C VAL A 93 9.19 31.67 -35.99
N VAL A 94 8.87 30.44 -36.39
CA VAL A 94 9.78 29.28 -36.32
C VAL A 94 9.72 28.53 -37.65
N LYS A 95 10.87 28.31 -38.30
CA LYS A 95 10.93 27.47 -39.51
C LYS A 95 10.66 26.01 -39.16
N VAL A 96 10.03 25.25 -40.04
CA VAL A 96 9.68 23.84 -39.77
C VAL A 96 10.92 22.96 -39.52
N GLU A 97 12.07 23.29 -40.11
CA GLU A 97 13.37 22.64 -39.84
C GLU A 97 14.05 23.02 -38.52
N GLU A 98 13.64 24.11 -37.86
CA GLU A 98 14.21 24.56 -36.58
C GLU A 98 13.43 23.98 -35.36
N TRP A 99 12.39 23.19 -35.63
CA TRP A 99 11.45 22.71 -34.61
C TRP A 99 12.00 21.51 -33.82
N ASP A 100 12.11 21.68 -32.50
CA ASP A 100 12.59 20.69 -31.53
C ASP A 100 11.56 20.39 -30.42
N TYR A 101 11.88 19.44 -29.52
CA TYR A 101 10.97 19.10 -28.42
C TYR A 101 10.75 20.24 -27.41
N ILE A 102 11.58 21.29 -27.39
CA ILE A 102 11.35 22.46 -26.53
C ILE A 102 10.26 23.35 -27.14
N HIS A 103 10.22 23.52 -28.47
CA HIS A 103 9.08 24.15 -29.15
C HIS A 103 7.77 23.37 -28.92
N THR A 104 7.82 22.03 -29.03
CA THR A 104 6.69 21.13 -28.72
C THR A 104 6.24 21.23 -27.26
N MET A 105 7.18 21.31 -26.31
CA MET A 105 6.90 21.49 -24.88
C MET A 105 6.19 22.82 -24.62
N ILE A 106 6.71 23.92 -25.17
CA ILE A 106 6.11 25.25 -25.06
C ILE A 106 4.69 25.27 -25.64
N TYR A 107 4.46 24.64 -26.79
CA TYR A 107 3.12 24.55 -27.37
C TYR A 107 2.16 23.77 -26.47
N THR A 108 2.59 22.62 -25.96
CA THR A 108 1.77 21.74 -25.10
C THR A 108 1.43 22.43 -23.76
N ASP A 109 2.38 23.19 -23.22
CA ASP A 109 2.24 24.00 -22.02
C ASP A 109 1.28 25.20 -22.24
N GLU A 110 1.46 25.99 -23.31
CA GLU A 110 0.60 27.13 -23.61
C GLU A 110 -0.85 26.69 -23.91
N MET A 111 -1.05 25.58 -24.62
CA MET A 111 -2.39 25.02 -24.95
C MET A 111 -3.21 24.61 -23.71
N GLN A 112 -2.56 24.34 -22.57
CA GLN A 112 -3.23 23.89 -21.34
C GLN A 112 -3.42 25.01 -20.29
N ARG A 113 -3.20 26.29 -20.67
CA ARG A 113 -3.33 27.46 -19.77
C ARG A 113 -4.72 27.70 -19.20
N SER A 114 -5.76 27.08 -19.77
CA SER A 114 -7.11 27.08 -19.19
C SER A 114 -7.24 26.21 -17.94
N GLY A 115 -6.31 25.28 -17.71
CA GLY A 115 -6.46 24.17 -16.76
C GLY A 115 -7.38 23.05 -17.23
N LEU A 116 -8.10 23.23 -18.34
CA LEU A 116 -9.09 22.30 -18.87
C LEU A 116 -8.50 21.53 -20.06
N ALA A 117 -8.48 20.20 -19.98
CA ALA A 117 -7.99 19.34 -21.04
C ALA A 117 -8.97 19.23 -22.21
N GLY A 118 -10.28 19.36 -21.95
CA GLY A 118 -11.35 19.21 -22.94
C GLY A 118 -11.20 20.11 -24.18
N PRO A 119 -11.09 21.45 -24.03
CA PRO A 119 -11.01 22.34 -25.19
C PRO A 119 -9.77 22.10 -26.08
N PRO A 120 -8.51 22.10 -25.58
CA PRO A 120 -7.35 21.78 -26.41
C PRO A 120 -7.37 20.34 -26.93
N GLY A 121 -7.83 19.37 -26.11
CA GLY A 121 -7.89 17.96 -26.49
C GLY A 121 -8.85 17.67 -27.64
N SER A 122 -9.90 18.48 -27.82
CA SER A 122 -10.81 18.41 -28.99
C SER A 122 -10.15 18.79 -30.33
N LEU A 123 -8.98 19.44 -30.27
CA LEU A 123 -8.22 19.93 -31.43
C LEU A 123 -6.95 19.10 -31.68
N THR A 124 -6.19 18.77 -30.64
CA THR A 124 -4.81 18.24 -30.81
C THR A 124 -4.71 16.72 -30.78
N VAL A 125 -5.43 16.04 -29.88
CA VAL A 125 -5.19 14.63 -29.50
C VAL A 125 -5.25 13.67 -30.70
N GLY A 126 -6.24 13.85 -31.58
CA GLY A 126 -6.41 13.02 -32.76
C GLY A 126 -5.21 13.10 -33.72
N VAL A 127 -4.78 14.31 -34.06
CA VAL A 127 -3.59 14.57 -34.89
C VAL A 127 -2.33 14.06 -34.19
N SER A 128 -2.19 14.35 -32.90
CA SER A 128 -1.01 14.07 -32.08
C SER A 128 -0.64 12.59 -32.02
N PHE A 129 -1.62 11.69 -32.04
CA PHE A 129 -1.38 10.26 -31.87
C PHE A 129 -1.81 9.43 -33.09
N GLY A 130 -2.82 9.86 -33.85
CA GLY A 130 -3.28 9.16 -35.06
C GLY A 130 -2.36 9.33 -36.26
N LEU A 131 -1.74 10.51 -36.43
CA LEU A 131 -0.93 10.81 -37.62
C LEU A 131 0.52 10.27 -37.60
N PRO A 132 1.26 10.27 -36.47
CA PRO A 132 2.68 9.87 -36.49
C PRO A 132 2.98 8.45 -36.96
N PRO A 133 2.14 7.41 -36.72
CA PRO A 133 2.39 6.09 -37.29
C PRO A 133 2.36 6.08 -38.82
N ILE A 134 1.49 6.88 -39.46
CA ILE A 134 1.45 7.02 -40.93
C ILE A 134 2.72 7.72 -41.43
N ILE A 135 3.15 8.80 -40.78
CA ILE A 135 4.38 9.53 -41.12
C ILE A 135 5.62 8.62 -41.02
N LYS A 136 5.68 7.77 -39.98
CA LYS A 136 6.90 7.03 -39.61
C LYS A 136 6.99 5.61 -40.20
N TYR A 137 5.86 4.94 -40.38
CA TYR A 137 5.80 3.54 -40.81
C TYR A 137 4.95 3.31 -42.06
N GLY A 138 4.15 4.29 -42.48
CA GLY A 138 3.40 4.23 -43.73
C GLY A 138 4.35 4.18 -44.94
N ASN A 139 4.07 3.29 -45.90
CA ASN A 139 4.78 3.25 -47.17
C ASN A 139 4.50 4.53 -48.00
N LYS A 140 5.30 4.80 -49.04
CA LYS A 140 5.19 6.03 -49.84
C LYS A 140 3.79 6.25 -50.45
N GLN A 141 3.14 5.19 -50.92
CA GLN A 141 1.80 5.27 -51.52
C GLN A 141 0.73 5.61 -50.49
N LEU A 142 0.82 5.02 -49.28
CA LEU A 142 -0.01 5.39 -48.13
C LEU A 142 0.19 6.86 -47.74
N GLN A 143 1.45 7.30 -47.64
CA GLN A 143 1.78 8.68 -47.31
C GLN A 143 1.24 9.67 -48.35
N GLU A 144 1.39 9.37 -49.65
CA GLU A 144 0.87 10.19 -50.75
C GLU A 144 -0.66 10.27 -50.81
N ARG A 145 -1.36 9.22 -50.36
CA ARG A 145 -2.83 9.21 -50.25
C ARG A 145 -3.36 10.01 -49.06
N PHE A 146 -2.71 9.93 -47.90
CA PHE A 146 -3.28 10.42 -46.63
C PHE A 146 -2.63 11.69 -46.05
N LEU A 147 -1.30 11.85 -46.14
CA LEU A 147 -0.62 12.98 -45.48
C LEU A 147 -1.01 14.37 -46.04
N PRO A 148 -1.30 14.59 -47.33
CA PRO A 148 -1.69 15.91 -47.84
C PRO A 148 -2.93 16.50 -47.16
N GLU A 149 -3.97 15.69 -46.90
CA GLU A 149 -5.21 16.17 -46.27
C GLU A 149 -5.13 16.19 -44.74
N LEU A 150 -4.32 15.30 -44.14
CA LEU A 150 -4.14 15.21 -42.70
C LEU A 150 -3.17 16.25 -42.15
N LEU A 151 -2.06 16.56 -42.82
CA LEU A 151 -1.13 17.63 -42.41
C LEU A 151 -1.77 19.01 -42.62
N THR A 152 -2.54 19.21 -43.69
CA THR A 152 -3.34 20.44 -43.86
C THR A 152 -4.62 20.45 -43.01
N CYS A 153 -4.86 19.41 -42.22
CA CYS A 153 -6.00 19.26 -41.30
C CYS A 153 -7.39 19.47 -41.95
N LYS A 154 -7.49 19.27 -43.27
CA LYS A 154 -8.76 19.20 -44.02
C LYS A 154 -9.55 17.94 -43.66
N LYS A 155 -8.83 16.90 -43.27
CA LYS A 155 -9.34 15.63 -42.75
C LYS A 155 -8.91 15.46 -41.30
N ARG A 156 -9.80 14.89 -40.49
CA ARG A 156 -9.51 14.57 -39.08
C ARG A 156 -9.10 13.11 -38.94
N ILE A 157 -8.18 12.83 -38.03
CA ILE A 157 -7.73 11.48 -37.69
C ILE A 157 -7.70 11.28 -36.18
N CYS A 158 -7.88 10.05 -35.71
CA CYS A 158 -7.61 9.62 -34.34
C CYS A 158 -6.79 8.32 -34.31
N ILE A 159 -6.32 7.93 -33.11
CA ILE A 159 -5.75 6.60 -32.87
C ILE A 159 -6.80 5.69 -32.24
N ALA A 160 -6.92 4.44 -32.72
CA ALA A 160 -7.95 3.51 -32.27
C ALA A 160 -7.36 2.15 -31.86
N ILE A 161 -6.98 2.02 -30.59
CA ILE A 161 -6.34 0.80 -30.04
C ILE A 161 -7.30 0.06 -29.10
N THR A 162 -7.63 0.69 -27.98
CA THR A 162 -8.38 0.15 -26.85
C THR A 162 -9.79 -0.33 -27.20
N GLU A 163 -10.23 -1.38 -26.52
CA GLU A 163 -11.52 -2.06 -26.72
C GLU A 163 -12.30 -2.14 -25.39
N PRO A 164 -13.52 -2.73 -25.36
CA PRO A 164 -14.20 -3.06 -24.10
C PRO A 164 -13.35 -3.87 -23.12
N GLU A 165 -12.77 -4.98 -23.59
CA GLU A 165 -12.08 -5.97 -22.75
C GLU A 165 -10.55 -5.80 -22.75
N ALA A 166 -10.00 -5.13 -23.76
CA ALA A 166 -8.56 -4.92 -23.95
C ALA A 166 -8.17 -3.45 -23.73
N GLY A 167 -7.89 -3.11 -22.46
CA GLY A 167 -7.44 -1.80 -21.99
C GLY A 167 -5.92 -1.70 -21.86
N SER A 168 -5.39 -2.02 -20.68
CA SER A 168 -3.95 -2.09 -20.41
C SER A 168 -3.28 -3.23 -21.17
N ASP A 169 -4.00 -4.34 -21.39
CA ASP A 169 -3.54 -5.48 -22.17
C ASP A 169 -3.81 -5.28 -23.67
N VAL A 170 -2.98 -4.42 -24.28
CA VAL A 170 -3.03 -4.14 -25.72
C VAL A 170 -2.69 -5.38 -26.57
N ALA A 171 -2.06 -6.42 -26.00
CA ALA A 171 -1.67 -7.62 -26.76
C ALA A 171 -2.89 -8.48 -27.15
N ASN A 172 -3.97 -8.40 -26.37
CA ASN A 172 -5.16 -9.23 -26.49
C ASN A 172 -6.40 -8.48 -27.02
N ILE A 173 -6.19 -7.42 -27.81
CA ILE A 173 -7.27 -6.81 -28.62
C ILE A 173 -7.88 -7.84 -29.59
N THR A 174 -9.18 -7.71 -29.86
CA THR A 174 -10.02 -8.70 -30.54
C THR A 174 -10.53 -8.25 -31.91
N THR A 175 -10.55 -6.94 -32.21
CA THR A 175 -10.98 -6.43 -33.54
C THR A 175 -10.14 -7.07 -34.64
N THR A 176 -10.77 -7.85 -35.53
CA THR A 176 -10.09 -8.59 -36.60
C THR A 176 -9.91 -7.74 -37.86
N ALA A 177 -9.02 -8.17 -38.75
CA ALA A 177 -8.86 -7.64 -40.09
C ALA A 177 -8.51 -8.79 -41.05
N GLU A 178 -9.54 -9.40 -41.65
CA GLU A 178 -9.42 -10.62 -42.45
C GLU A 178 -9.39 -10.31 -43.95
N LYS A 179 -8.48 -10.92 -44.70
CA LYS A 179 -8.34 -10.63 -46.14
C LYS A 179 -9.49 -11.24 -46.94
N THR A 180 -10.09 -10.46 -47.84
CA THR A 180 -11.05 -10.96 -48.83
C THR A 180 -10.42 -12.03 -49.72
N ALA A 181 -11.24 -12.93 -50.27
CA ALA A 181 -10.77 -14.04 -51.10
C ALA A 181 -9.97 -13.63 -52.37
N ASP A 182 -10.06 -12.36 -52.80
CA ASP A 182 -9.26 -11.79 -53.89
C ASP A 182 -7.98 -11.09 -53.42
N GLY A 183 -7.70 -11.09 -52.11
CA GLY A 183 -6.53 -10.50 -51.46
C GLY A 183 -6.48 -8.97 -51.41
N LYS A 184 -7.51 -8.25 -51.90
CA LYS A 184 -7.44 -6.79 -52.11
C LYS A 184 -7.96 -5.93 -50.95
N HIS A 185 -8.75 -6.49 -50.04
CA HIS A 185 -9.30 -5.75 -48.90
C HIS A 185 -9.16 -6.57 -47.62
N TYR A 186 -9.06 -5.89 -46.48
CA TYR A 186 -9.47 -6.43 -45.20
C TYR A 186 -10.98 -6.21 -45.01
N ILE A 187 -11.65 -7.16 -44.37
CA ILE A 187 -12.93 -6.97 -43.68
C ILE A 187 -12.60 -6.82 -42.19
N ILE A 188 -13.05 -5.72 -41.59
CA ILE A 188 -12.71 -5.36 -40.20
C ILE A 188 -13.96 -5.42 -39.33
N ASN A 189 -13.92 -6.26 -38.30
CA ASN A 189 -15.02 -6.54 -37.38
C ASN A 189 -14.57 -6.35 -35.92
N GLY A 190 -15.39 -5.69 -35.09
CA GLY A 190 -15.11 -5.52 -33.66
C GLY A 190 -15.59 -4.18 -33.08
N SER A 191 -14.95 -3.73 -31.99
CA SER A 191 -15.27 -2.42 -31.39
C SER A 191 -14.10 -1.77 -30.67
N LYS A 192 -14.06 -0.43 -30.70
CA LYS A 192 -13.03 0.41 -30.08
C LYS A 192 -13.63 1.38 -29.07
N LYS A 193 -13.01 1.53 -27.90
CA LYS A 193 -13.55 2.24 -26.73
C LYS A 193 -12.57 3.31 -26.25
N TRP A 194 -13.13 4.41 -25.73
CA TRP A 194 -12.39 5.59 -25.26
C TRP A 194 -11.64 6.38 -26.34
N ILE A 195 -12.07 6.28 -27.61
CA ILE A 195 -11.37 6.88 -28.76
C ILE A 195 -11.61 8.40 -28.79
N THR A 196 -10.61 9.16 -28.37
CA THR A 196 -10.68 10.62 -28.31
C THR A 196 -10.67 11.23 -29.72
N ASN A 197 -11.45 12.29 -29.93
CA ASN A 197 -11.80 12.91 -31.21
C ASN A 197 -12.59 12.04 -32.22
N GLY A 198 -12.78 10.73 -31.96
CA GLY A 198 -13.31 9.77 -32.93
C GLY A 198 -14.60 10.20 -33.64
N ILE A 199 -15.55 10.78 -32.90
CA ILE A 199 -16.85 11.27 -33.41
C ILE A 199 -16.74 12.33 -34.53
N TRP A 200 -15.58 12.98 -34.69
CA TRP A 200 -15.32 13.93 -35.79
C TRP A 200 -14.32 13.42 -36.82
N SER A 201 -13.66 12.28 -36.56
CA SER A 201 -12.58 11.74 -37.39
C SER A 201 -13.09 11.18 -38.71
N ASP A 202 -12.47 11.58 -39.83
CA ASP A 202 -12.64 10.91 -41.12
C ASP A 202 -11.95 9.54 -41.14
N TYR A 203 -10.84 9.39 -40.40
CA TYR A 203 -10.04 8.18 -40.34
C TYR A 203 -9.60 7.82 -38.91
N ALA A 204 -9.31 6.54 -38.67
CA ALA A 204 -8.51 6.10 -37.53
C ALA A 204 -7.27 5.35 -38.01
N THR A 205 -6.13 5.64 -37.38
CA THR A 205 -5.01 4.70 -37.38
C THR A 205 -5.29 3.66 -36.30
N MET A 206 -5.79 2.50 -36.72
CA MET A 206 -6.44 1.52 -35.88
C MET A 206 -5.56 0.28 -35.67
N ALA A 207 -5.50 -0.23 -34.44
CA ALA A 207 -4.89 -1.51 -34.14
C ALA A 207 -5.89 -2.64 -34.38
N VAL A 208 -5.52 -3.63 -35.19
CA VAL A 208 -6.36 -4.77 -35.59
C VAL A 208 -5.56 -6.07 -35.56
N ARG A 209 -6.23 -7.20 -35.39
CA ARG A 209 -5.63 -8.53 -35.44
C ARG A 209 -5.73 -9.11 -36.85
N THR A 210 -4.59 -9.29 -37.51
CA THR A 210 -4.49 -9.86 -38.87
C THR A 210 -3.99 -11.31 -38.89
N SER A 211 -3.60 -11.85 -37.73
CA SER A 211 -3.15 -13.24 -37.59
C SER A 211 -3.41 -13.77 -36.16
N GLY A 212 -2.52 -14.58 -35.59
CA GLY A 212 -2.75 -15.33 -34.35
C GLY A 212 -2.89 -14.48 -33.06
N PRO A 213 -2.94 -15.13 -31.88
CA PRO A 213 -3.06 -14.44 -30.59
C PRO A 213 -1.81 -13.62 -30.22
N GLY A 214 -1.94 -12.75 -29.21
CA GLY A 214 -0.83 -12.01 -28.64
C GLY A 214 -0.23 -10.90 -29.54
N PRO A 215 0.98 -10.39 -29.18
CA PRO A 215 1.57 -9.17 -29.75
C PRO A 215 1.90 -9.21 -31.25
N THR A 216 2.32 -10.38 -31.75
CA THR A 216 2.69 -10.62 -33.15
C THR A 216 1.49 -10.82 -34.07
N GLY A 217 0.28 -10.95 -33.51
CA GLY A 217 -0.98 -10.98 -34.25
C GLY A 217 -1.45 -9.61 -34.75
N LEU A 218 -0.83 -8.53 -34.27
CA LEU A 218 -1.37 -7.18 -34.39
C LEU A 218 -0.74 -6.37 -35.52
N SER A 219 -1.58 -5.66 -36.25
CA SER A 219 -1.23 -4.75 -37.33
C SER A 219 -1.87 -3.38 -37.09
N MET A 220 -1.37 -2.35 -37.78
CA MET A 220 -1.98 -1.02 -37.78
C MET A 220 -2.53 -0.73 -39.18
N VAL A 221 -3.78 -0.25 -39.29
CA VAL A 221 -4.46 0.02 -40.57
C VAL A 221 -5.11 1.41 -40.53
N VAL A 222 -5.10 2.14 -41.65
CA VAL A 222 -5.85 3.39 -41.80
C VAL A 222 -7.30 3.06 -42.17
N VAL A 223 -8.20 3.09 -41.19
CA VAL A 223 -9.61 2.72 -41.31
C VAL A 223 -10.46 3.98 -41.50
N PRO A 224 -11.32 4.09 -42.53
CA PRO A 224 -12.27 5.19 -42.68
C PRO A 224 -13.37 5.12 -41.61
N LEU A 225 -13.89 6.27 -41.19
CA LEU A 225 -14.88 6.37 -40.11
C LEU A 225 -16.14 7.15 -40.50
N LYS A 226 -16.06 8.49 -40.52
CA LYS A 226 -17.22 9.39 -40.65
C LYS A 226 -18.03 9.13 -41.94
N GLY A 227 -19.19 8.50 -41.79
CA GLY A 227 -20.12 8.19 -42.88
C GLY A 227 -19.73 6.98 -43.72
N TYR A 228 -18.82 6.12 -43.25
CA TYR A 228 -18.42 4.91 -43.96
C TYR A 228 -19.37 3.73 -43.63
N PRO A 229 -19.75 2.88 -44.61
CA PRO A 229 -20.56 1.69 -44.35
C PRO A 229 -19.92 0.76 -43.32
N GLY A 230 -20.73 0.17 -42.44
CA GLY A 230 -20.27 -0.72 -41.37
C GLY A 230 -19.72 0.00 -40.13
N VAL A 231 -19.56 1.32 -40.14
CA VAL A 231 -19.03 2.08 -38.99
C VAL A 231 -20.14 2.79 -38.24
N SER A 232 -20.37 2.39 -36.99
CA SER A 232 -21.18 3.15 -36.03
C SER A 232 -20.25 3.88 -35.04
N MET A 233 -20.64 5.10 -34.66
CA MET A 233 -19.89 5.93 -33.69
C MET A 233 -20.83 6.65 -32.74
N ARG A 234 -20.63 6.45 -31.43
CA ARG A 234 -21.38 7.13 -30.37
C ARG A 234 -20.46 7.75 -29.33
N ARG A 235 -20.80 8.96 -28.88
CA ARG A 235 -20.01 9.68 -27.88
C ARG A 235 -20.18 9.06 -26.49
N ILE A 236 -19.09 8.97 -25.73
CA ILE A 236 -19.08 8.54 -24.33
C ILE A 236 -19.02 9.78 -23.44
N LYS A 237 -19.89 9.85 -22.41
CA LYS A 237 -19.81 10.87 -21.35
C LYS A 237 -18.72 10.45 -20.35
N VAL A 238 -17.84 11.38 -19.99
CA VAL A 238 -16.66 11.16 -19.13
C VAL A 238 -16.62 12.21 -18.02
N GLY A 239 -15.85 11.96 -16.95
CA GLY A 239 -15.78 12.86 -15.78
C GLY A 239 -14.96 14.14 -16.04
N GLY A 240 -13.82 13.98 -16.69
CA GLY A 240 -12.94 15.05 -17.20
C GLY A 240 -12.75 14.92 -18.72
N ASN A 241 -12.00 15.86 -19.30
CA ASN A 241 -11.72 15.96 -20.74
C ASN A 241 -13.01 16.06 -21.60
N ILE A 242 -14.08 16.63 -21.01
CA ILE A 242 -15.45 16.34 -21.41
C ILE A 242 -15.79 16.82 -22.82
N SER A 243 -15.20 17.92 -23.29
CA SER A 243 -15.38 18.42 -24.66
C SER A 243 -14.50 17.76 -25.74
N SER A 244 -13.65 16.77 -25.42
CA SER A 244 -12.69 16.17 -26.40
C SER A 244 -13.26 15.08 -27.31
N GLY A 245 -14.57 14.80 -27.27
CA GLY A 245 -15.20 13.84 -28.18
C GLY A 245 -14.72 12.40 -28.00
N THR A 246 -14.60 11.94 -26.75
CA THR A 246 -14.34 10.53 -26.42
C THR A 246 -15.46 9.64 -26.97
N THR A 247 -15.10 8.60 -27.73
CA THR A 247 -16.01 7.89 -28.64
C THR A 247 -15.94 6.37 -28.43
N PHE A 248 -17.07 5.70 -28.62
CA PHE A 248 -17.16 4.27 -28.89
C PHE A 248 -17.41 4.07 -30.38
N ILE A 249 -16.64 3.18 -31.01
CA ILE A 249 -16.71 2.87 -32.43
C ILE A 249 -17.05 1.39 -32.55
N GLU A 250 -18.06 1.08 -33.35
CA GLU A 250 -18.51 -0.28 -33.69
C GLU A 250 -18.21 -0.52 -35.17
N LEU A 251 -17.73 -1.72 -35.51
CA LEU A 251 -17.21 -2.09 -36.83
C LEU A 251 -17.87 -3.41 -37.26
N ASP A 252 -18.70 -3.34 -38.29
CA ASP A 252 -19.51 -4.42 -38.85
C ASP A 252 -19.21 -4.55 -40.36
N ASP A 253 -18.52 -5.62 -40.74
CA ASP A 253 -17.98 -5.91 -42.09
C ASP A 253 -17.31 -4.72 -42.80
N VAL A 254 -16.53 -3.92 -42.06
CA VAL A 254 -15.92 -2.69 -42.56
C VAL A 254 -14.81 -3.01 -43.57
N LYS A 255 -15.14 -2.89 -44.86
CA LYS A 255 -14.24 -3.21 -45.97
C LYS A 255 -13.22 -2.09 -46.23
N VAL A 256 -11.94 -2.39 -46.01
CA VAL A 256 -10.81 -1.46 -46.14
C VAL A 256 -9.75 -2.03 -47.10
N PRO A 257 -9.20 -1.28 -48.08
CA PRO A 257 -8.18 -1.79 -48.99
C PRO A 257 -6.89 -2.24 -48.26
N VAL A 258 -6.21 -3.29 -48.74
CA VAL A 258 -5.00 -3.80 -48.06
C VAL A 258 -3.84 -2.80 -48.07
N GLU A 259 -3.78 -1.92 -49.07
CA GLU A 259 -2.80 -0.82 -49.15
C GLU A 259 -3.03 0.30 -48.11
N ASN A 260 -4.03 0.16 -47.22
CA ASN A 260 -4.18 1.00 -46.03
C ASN A 260 -3.37 0.49 -44.82
N LEU A 261 -2.65 -0.63 -44.94
CA LEU A 261 -1.73 -1.15 -43.92
C LEU A 261 -0.61 -0.12 -43.62
N VAL A 262 -0.40 0.15 -42.33
CA VAL A 262 0.66 1.01 -41.80
C VAL A 262 1.87 0.14 -41.44
N GLY A 263 2.84 0.07 -42.34
CA GLY A 263 4.05 -0.74 -42.17
C GLY A 263 3.83 -2.19 -42.60
N GLU A 264 4.24 -3.13 -41.75
CA GLU A 264 4.22 -4.58 -41.99
C GLU A 264 3.16 -5.28 -41.12
N GLU A 265 2.62 -6.40 -41.60
CA GLU A 265 1.71 -7.25 -40.83
C GLU A 265 2.40 -7.84 -39.58
N GLY A 266 1.69 -7.89 -38.46
CA GLY A 266 2.21 -8.41 -37.18
C GLY A 266 3.17 -7.47 -36.42
N MET A 267 3.54 -6.33 -37.01
CA MET A 267 4.43 -5.34 -36.39
C MET A 267 3.70 -4.22 -35.64
N GLY A 268 2.36 -4.27 -35.56
CA GLY A 268 1.51 -3.24 -34.98
C GLY A 268 1.84 -2.91 -33.52
N MET A 269 2.10 -3.91 -32.67
CA MET A 269 2.50 -3.69 -31.27
C MET A 269 3.78 -2.81 -31.16
N LYS A 270 4.76 -3.03 -32.04
CA LYS A 270 6.02 -2.26 -32.08
C LYS A 270 5.75 -0.80 -32.46
N TYR A 271 4.85 -0.56 -33.42
CA TYR A 271 4.45 0.79 -33.84
C TYR A 271 3.68 1.51 -32.72
N ILE A 272 2.71 0.84 -32.09
CA ILE A 272 1.92 1.35 -30.95
C ILE A 272 2.84 1.77 -29.80
N MET A 273 3.69 0.86 -29.32
CA MET A 273 4.54 1.11 -28.16
C MET A 273 5.58 2.22 -28.41
N THR A 274 5.97 2.42 -29.67
CA THR A 274 6.85 3.55 -30.03
C THR A 274 6.09 4.88 -30.07
N ASN A 275 4.81 4.87 -30.46
CA ASN A 275 3.96 6.07 -30.52
C ASN A 275 3.60 6.58 -29.11
N PHE A 276 3.31 5.66 -28.18
CA PHE A 276 2.95 5.98 -26.79
C PHE A 276 3.99 6.81 -26.02
N ASN A 277 5.26 6.85 -26.44
CA ASN A 277 6.27 7.69 -25.78
C ASN A 277 6.03 9.20 -26.02
N HIS A 278 5.53 9.58 -27.21
CA HIS A 278 5.12 10.97 -27.49
C HIS A 278 3.84 11.34 -26.73
N GLU A 279 2.87 10.43 -26.68
CA GLU A 279 1.64 10.57 -25.89
C GLU A 279 1.94 10.81 -24.40
N ARG A 280 2.75 9.95 -23.78
CA ARG A 280 3.13 10.06 -22.36
C ARG A 280 3.82 11.37 -22.03
N LEU A 281 4.73 11.84 -22.88
CA LEU A 281 5.38 13.14 -22.70
C LEU A 281 4.39 14.30 -22.82
N SER A 282 3.52 14.26 -23.83
CA SER A 282 2.49 15.29 -24.04
C SER A 282 1.53 15.40 -22.85
N ILE A 283 1.11 14.26 -22.30
CA ILE A 283 0.33 14.18 -21.05
C ILE A 283 1.11 14.77 -19.87
N ALA A 284 2.39 14.42 -19.72
CA ALA A 284 3.23 14.89 -18.62
C ALA A 284 3.40 16.41 -18.59
N ILE A 285 3.62 17.04 -19.75
CA ILE A 285 3.74 18.49 -19.89
C ILE A 285 2.39 19.15 -19.58
N GLY A 286 1.31 18.70 -20.22
CA GLY A 286 -0.02 19.29 -20.06
C GLY A 286 -0.54 19.23 -18.63
N ALA A 287 -0.43 18.07 -17.98
CA ALA A 287 -0.81 17.91 -16.57
C ALA A 287 0.00 18.81 -15.62
N THR A 288 1.26 19.08 -15.95
CA THR A 288 2.10 20.02 -15.17
C THR A 288 1.60 21.46 -15.31
N ARG A 289 1.12 21.90 -16.48
CA ARG A 289 0.42 23.20 -16.60
C ARG A 289 -0.93 23.21 -15.89
N GLN A 290 -1.72 22.15 -15.96
CA GLN A 290 -3.00 22.07 -15.22
C GLN A 290 -2.77 22.19 -13.70
N ALA A 291 -1.71 21.56 -13.18
CA ALA A 291 -1.30 21.66 -11.78
C ALA A 291 -0.87 23.10 -11.43
N ARG A 292 -0.15 23.75 -12.35
CA ARG A 292 0.26 25.16 -12.28
C ARG A 292 -0.94 26.11 -12.21
N VAL A 293 -1.97 25.89 -13.03
CA VAL A 293 -3.25 26.66 -13.00
C VAL A 293 -3.99 26.44 -11.67
N ALA A 294 -4.18 25.19 -11.24
CA ALA A 294 -4.87 24.89 -9.98
C ALA A 294 -4.21 25.54 -8.76
N LEU A 295 -2.89 25.41 -8.64
CA LEU A 295 -2.16 25.94 -7.48
C LEU A 295 -2.09 27.47 -7.48
N SER A 296 -1.90 28.10 -8.63
CA SER A 296 -1.89 29.57 -8.72
C SER A 296 -3.27 30.18 -8.45
N ALA A 297 -4.36 29.59 -8.98
CA ALA A 297 -5.73 29.99 -8.61
C ALA A 297 -6.00 29.84 -7.10
N ALA A 298 -5.44 28.81 -6.44
CA ALA A 298 -5.50 28.67 -4.99
C ALA A 298 -4.75 29.80 -4.25
N VAL A 299 -3.56 30.19 -4.73
CA VAL A 299 -2.82 31.35 -4.20
C VAL A 299 -3.63 32.63 -4.35
N GLU A 300 -4.21 32.89 -5.53
CA GLU A 300 -5.04 34.08 -5.77
C GLU A 300 -6.24 34.15 -4.80
N TYR A 301 -6.90 33.02 -4.57
CA TYR A 301 -8.02 32.93 -3.65
C TYR A 301 -7.59 33.21 -2.20
N VAL A 302 -6.52 32.59 -1.69
CA VAL A 302 -6.14 32.76 -0.27
C VAL A 302 -5.48 34.11 0.05
N LEU A 303 -4.98 34.83 -0.96
CA LEU A 303 -4.55 36.23 -0.84
C LEU A 303 -5.72 37.20 -0.64
N LYS A 304 -6.90 36.88 -1.18
CA LYS A 304 -8.09 37.75 -1.16
C LYS A 304 -9.15 37.32 -0.15
N ARG A 305 -9.27 36.02 0.11
CA ARG A 305 -10.32 35.45 0.96
C ARG A 305 -9.95 35.60 2.43
N GLU A 306 -10.82 36.24 3.19
CA GLU A 306 -10.66 36.33 4.65
C GLU A 306 -11.38 35.21 5.42
N ALA A 307 -10.79 34.86 6.56
CA ALA A 307 -11.40 34.08 7.65
C ALA A 307 -10.69 34.44 8.98
N PHE A 308 -11.42 34.41 10.10
CA PHE A 308 -10.87 34.75 11.43
C PHE A 308 -10.23 36.16 11.51
N GLY A 309 -10.72 37.12 10.71
CA GLY A 309 -10.26 38.51 10.71
C GLY A 309 -8.96 38.78 9.95
N LYS A 310 -8.50 37.84 9.10
CA LYS A 310 -7.31 37.97 8.24
C LYS A 310 -7.49 37.24 6.90
N PRO A 311 -6.71 37.57 5.86
CA PRO A 311 -6.56 36.73 4.67
C PRO A 311 -6.16 35.28 5.01
N LEU A 312 -6.62 34.31 4.22
CA LEU A 312 -6.31 32.89 4.45
C LEU A 312 -4.81 32.58 4.35
N VAL A 313 -4.05 33.33 3.53
CA VAL A 313 -2.59 33.20 3.43
C VAL A 313 -1.86 33.48 4.75
N ASP A 314 -2.48 34.19 5.70
CA ASP A 314 -1.90 34.47 7.02
C ASP A 314 -1.90 33.23 7.94
N GLN A 315 -2.71 32.22 7.62
CA GLN A 315 -2.83 30.99 8.41
C GLN A 315 -1.67 30.01 8.10
N PRO A 316 -0.90 29.53 9.10
CA PRO A 316 0.24 28.63 8.87
C PRO A 316 -0.10 27.37 8.06
N VAL A 317 -1.27 26.77 8.33
CA VAL A 317 -1.76 25.57 7.63
C VAL A 317 -2.01 25.80 6.13
N VAL A 318 -2.36 27.03 5.72
CA VAL A 318 -2.55 27.39 4.30
C VAL A 318 -1.20 27.48 3.61
N ARG A 319 -0.25 28.20 4.22
CA ARG A 319 1.13 28.29 3.70
C ARG A 319 1.80 26.92 3.59
N HIS A 320 1.61 26.04 4.58
CA HIS A 320 2.15 24.68 4.54
C HIS A 320 1.61 23.86 3.36
N ARG A 321 0.29 23.91 3.09
CA ARG A 321 -0.32 23.22 1.95
C ARG A 321 0.22 23.74 0.60
N LEU A 322 0.28 25.07 0.44
CA LEU A 322 0.85 25.70 -0.75
C LEU A 322 2.33 25.34 -0.95
N ALA A 323 3.11 25.28 0.13
CA ALA A 323 4.52 24.90 0.06
C ALA A 323 4.72 23.42 -0.36
N LYS A 324 3.91 22.49 0.17
CA LYS A 324 3.96 21.07 -0.22
C LYS A 324 3.62 20.88 -1.70
N ALA A 325 2.50 21.44 -2.16
CA ALA A 325 2.09 21.34 -3.56
C ALA A 325 3.07 22.07 -4.51
N GLY A 326 3.54 23.26 -4.13
CA GLY A 326 4.49 24.03 -4.92
C GLY A 326 5.86 23.38 -5.08
N ALA A 327 6.38 22.74 -4.02
CA ALA A 327 7.63 21.98 -4.10
C ALA A 327 7.52 20.81 -5.10
N LEU A 328 6.39 20.11 -5.13
CA LEU A 328 6.13 19.03 -6.09
C LEU A 328 5.95 19.57 -7.52
N LEU A 329 5.23 20.68 -7.70
CA LEU A 329 5.00 21.32 -8.99
C LEU A 329 6.30 21.79 -9.66
N GLU A 330 7.14 22.54 -8.96
CA GLU A 330 8.38 23.07 -9.57
C GLU A 330 9.44 21.97 -9.75
N SER A 331 9.45 20.94 -8.90
CA SER A 331 10.27 19.74 -9.12
C SER A 331 9.85 18.97 -10.36
N GLN A 332 8.54 18.82 -10.60
CA GLN A 332 8.00 18.20 -11.81
C GLN A 332 8.35 19.02 -13.06
N TRP A 333 8.22 20.35 -13.00
CA TRP A 333 8.59 21.22 -14.12
C TRP A 333 10.09 21.11 -14.45
N ALA A 334 10.97 21.14 -13.45
CA ALA A 334 12.41 20.96 -13.65
C ALA A 334 12.76 19.60 -14.27
N TRP A 335 12.07 18.52 -13.86
CA TRP A 335 12.25 17.20 -14.47
C TRP A 335 11.76 17.17 -15.93
N VAL A 336 10.61 17.79 -16.24
CA VAL A 336 10.10 17.90 -17.61
C VAL A 336 11.07 18.68 -18.51
N GLU A 337 11.59 19.83 -18.07
CA GLU A 337 12.60 20.59 -18.82
C GLU A 337 13.88 19.77 -19.05
N GLN A 338 14.42 19.13 -18.02
CA GLN A 338 15.63 18.30 -18.12
C GLN A 338 15.43 17.12 -19.07
N PHE A 339 14.27 16.46 -19.01
CA PHE A 339 13.93 15.31 -19.84
C PHE A 339 13.78 15.71 -21.32
N VAL A 340 13.09 16.82 -21.59
CA VAL A 340 12.95 17.39 -22.94
C VAL A 340 14.32 17.82 -23.48
N TYR A 341 15.17 18.44 -22.66
CA TYR A 341 16.55 18.79 -23.05
C TYR A 341 17.37 17.54 -23.41
N GLN A 342 17.24 16.43 -22.65
CA GLN A 342 17.87 15.15 -22.98
C GLN A 342 17.37 14.58 -24.31
N MET A 343 16.08 14.68 -24.63
CA MET A 343 15.54 14.26 -25.93
C MET A 343 16.06 15.08 -27.11
N VAL A 344 16.40 16.36 -26.92
CA VAL A 344 16.98 17.20 -27.97
C VAL A 344 18.47 16.91 -28.21
N HIS A 345 19.22 16.49 -27.18
CA HIS A 345 20.68 16.35 -27.24
C HIS A 345 21.22 14.91 -27.30
N LEU A 346 20.37 13.89 -27.06
CA LEU A 346 20.74 12.49 -27.24
C LEU A 346 20.43 12.02 -28.68
N PRO A 347 21.32 11.21 -29.32
CA PRO A 347 20.97 10.51 -30.56
C PRO A 347 19.72 9.66 -30.36
N LYS A 348 18.77 9.69 -31.31
CA LYS A 348 17.43 9.09 -31.11
C LYS A 348 17.46 7.63 -30.65
N ALA A 349 18.32 6.79 -31.22
CA ALA A 349 18.45 5.39 -30.82
C ALA A 349 18.89 5.22 -29.36
N THR A 350 19.72 6.14 -28.84
CA THR A 350 20.09 6.21 -27.43
C THR A 350 18.92 6.71 -26.58
N ALA A 351 18.25 7.79 -27.00
CA ALA A 351 17.09 8.34 -26.28
C ALA A 351 15.96 7.32 -26.12
N ASP A 352 15.62 6.59 -27.19
CA ASP A 352 14.55 5.57 -27.18
C ASP A 352 14.85 4.39 -26.21
N ILE A 353 16.14 4.12 -25.92
CA ILE A 353 16.56 3.12 -24.93
C ILE A 353 16.62 3.72 -23.53
N GLU A 354 17.44 4.76 -23.33
CA GLU A 354 17.77 5.31 -22.01
C GLU A 354 16.57 5.98 -21.34
N LEU A 355 15.78 6.73 -22.11
CA LEU A 355 14.67 7.53 -21.60
C LEU A 355 13.35 6.76 -21.56
N GLY A 356 13.24 5.60 -22.21
CA GLY A 356 11.96 4.86 -22.34
C GLY A 356 11.30 4.52 -21.00
N GLY A 357 12.09 4.12 -19.99
CA GLY A 357 11.59 3.90 -18.62
C GLY A 357 11.27 5.21 -17.87
N LEU A 358 12.08 6.24 -18.08
CA LEU A 358 11.87 7.57 -17.48
C LEU A 358 10.59 8.25 -18.04
N THR A 359 10.27 8.02 -19.31
CA THR A 359 9.04 8.51 -19.99
C THR A 359 7.78 8.04 -19.27
N ALA A 360 7.76 6.77 -18.84
CA ALA A 360 6.63 6.21 -18.09
C ALA A 360 6.52 6.86 -16.70
N MET A 361 7.65 7.02 -15.99
CA MET A 361 7.65 7.60 -14.64
C MET A 361 7.33 9.11 -14.61
N VAL A 362 7.85 9.91 -15.55
CA VAL A 362 7.53 11.36 -15.59
C VAL A 362 6.04 11.61 -15.91
N LYS A 363 5.43 10.73 -16.72
CA LYS A 363 3.97 10.70 -16.94
C LYS A 363 3.23 10.33 -15.66
N ALA A 364 3.60 9.23 -15.00
CA ALA A 364 2.96 8.80 -13.75
C ALA A 364 3.03 9.92 -12.68
N GLN A 365 4.23 10.47 -12.46
CA GLN A 365 4.47 11.56 -11.50
C GLN A 365 3.63 12.81 -11.81
N SER A 366 3.44 13.17 -13.08
CA SER A 366 2.60 14.32 -13.45
C SER A 366 1.15 14.20 -12.96
N GLY A 367 0.58 12.99 -12.97
CA GLY A 367 -0.77 12.72 -12.47
C GLY A 367 -0.88 12.81 -10.95
N ILE A 368 0.17 12.38 -10.23
CA ILE A 368 0.29 12.53 -8.77
C ILE A 368 0.41 14.02 -8.38
N VAL A 369 1.24 14.77 -9.11
CA VAL A 369 1.47 16.21 -8.89
C VAL A 369 0.21 17.02 -9.18
N LEU A 370 -0.50 16.74 -10.28
CA LEU A 370 -1.80 17.34 -10.57
C LEU A 370 -2.83 17.04 -9.48
N ASN A 371 -2.91 15.79 -9.01
CA ASN A 371 -3.83 15.40 -7.94
C ASN A 371 -3.57 16.17 -6.64
N GLU A 372 -2.32 16.30 -6.19
CA GLU A 372 -1.96 17.08 -5.00
C GLU A 372 -2.28 18.58 -5.16
N CYS A 373 -2.00 19.16 -6.33
CA CYS A 373 -2.27 20.58 -6.60
C CYS A 373 -3.77 20.86 -6.69
N ALA A 374 -4.55 20.02 -7.38
CA ALA A 374 -6.00 20.13 -7.50
C ALA A 374 -6.69 19.91 -6.13
N GLN A 375 -6.28 18.90 -5.36
CA GLN A 375 -6.81 18.68 -4.01
C GLN A 375 -6.43 19.82 -3.05
N THR A 376 -5.21 20.34 -3.15
CA THR A 376 -4.79 21.53 -2.37
C THR A 376 -5.65 22.74 -2.71
N ALA A 377 -5.90 23.00 -4.00
CA ALA A 377 -6.78 24.07 -4.43
C ALA A 377 -8.22 23.88 -3.89
N GLN A 378 -8.81 22.70 -4.11
CA GLN A 378 -10.17 22.40 -3.68
C GLN A 378 -10.36 22.59 -2.17
N LEU A 379 -9.42 22.11 -1.35
CA LEU A 379 -9.46 22.27 0.11
C LEU A 379 -9.26 23.73 0.56
N LEU A 380 -8.50 24.55 -0.18
CA LEU A 380 -8.29 25.97 0.13
C LEU A 380 -9.45 26.85 -0.31
N PHE A 381 -10.14 26.52 -1.41
CA PHE A 381 -11.43 27.12 -1.77
C PHE A 381 -12.57 26.70 -0.83
N GLY A 382 -12.44 25.54 -0.16
CA GLY A 382 -13.43 25.03 0.78
C GLY A 382 -14.72 24.64 0.06
N GLY A 383 -15.88 25.07 0.58
CA GLY A 383 -17.18 24.80 -0.05
C GLY A 383 -17.27 25.26 -1.51
N ASN A 384 -16.60 26.37 -1.86
CA ASN A 384 -16.56 26.86 -3.24
C ASN A 384 -15.81 25.90 -4.19
N GLY A 385 -14.83 25.15 -3.69
CA GLY A 385 -14.07 24.17 -4.48
C GLY A 385 -14.86 22.89 -4.82
N TYR A 386 -16.04 22.72 -4.21
CA TYR A 386 -16.97 21.61 -4.46
C TYR A 386 -18.14 22.01 -5.38
N THR A 387 -18.34 23.30 -5.65
CA THR A 387 -19.44 23.79 -6.49
C THR A 387 -19.05 23.91 -7.95
N LYS A 388 -19.87 23.33 -8.84
CA LYS A 388 -19.76 23.40 -10.32
C LYS A 388 -20.00 24.79 -10.94
N SER A 389 -20.06 25.84 -10.11
CA SER A 389 -20.50 27.18 -10.48
C SER A 389 -19.88 28.24 -9.56
N GLY A 390 -19.50 29.39 -10.10
CA GLY A 390 -18.94 30.51 -9.34
C GLY A 390 -17.46 30.32 -9.01
N GLN A 391 -16.97 30.99 -7.96
CA GLN A 391 -15.52 31.22 -7.77
C GLN A 391 -14.62 29.98 -7.80
N GLY A 392 -15.09 28.80 -7.43
CA GLY A 392 -14.31 27.55 -7.47
C GLY A 392 -14.63 26.60 -8.62
N GLU A 393 -15.44 27.00 -9.60
CA GLU A 393 -15.90 26.13 -10.71
C GLU A 393 -14.76 25.60 -11.59
N LEU A 394 -13.69 26.38 -11.76
CA LEU A 394 -12.46 25.94 -12.43
C LEU A 394 -11.74 24.86 -11.61
N ILE A 395 -11.72 24.97 -10.29
CA ILE A 395 -11.06 23.99 -9.42
C ILE A 395 -11.86 22.69 -9.37
N GLU A 396 -13.20 22.75 -9.31
CA GLU A 396 -14.06 21.57 -9.42
C GLU A 396 -13.81 20.83 -10.74
N ARG A 397 -13.65 21.55 -11.86
CA ARG A 397 -13.29 20.98 -13.16
C ARG A 397 -11.92 20.32 -13.14
N ILE A 398 -10.87 21.02 -12.68
CA ILE A 398 -9.51 20.45 -12.65
C ILE A 398 -9.44 19.22 -11.73
N SER A 399 -10.17 19.20 -10.61
CA SER A 399 -10.31 18.00 -9.77
C SER A 399 -10.92 16.80 -10.51
N ARG A 400 -11.81 17.04 -11.50
CA ARG A 400 -12.35 16.00 -12.39
C ARG A 400 -11.44 15.62 -13.57
N GLU A 401 -10.44 16.43 -13.90
CA GLU A 401 -9.43 16.09 -14.92
C GLU A 401 -8.43 15.02 -14.45
N VAL A 402 -8.20 14.90 -13.13
CA VAL A 402 -7.19 14.01 -12.54
C VAL A 402 -7.23 12.55 -13.06
N PRO A 403 -8.39 11.85 -13.14
CA PRO A 403 -8.44 10.50 -13.70
C PRO A 403 -8.06 10.44 -15.19
N GLY A 404 -8.37 11.51 -15.94
CA GLY A 404 -8.00 11.68 -17.35
C GLY A 404 -6.50 11.81 -17.59
N ILE A 405 -5.69 12.01 -16.55
CA ILE A 405 -4.22 11.99 -16.60
C ILE A 405 -3.65 10.69 -16.00
N ARG A 406 -4.23 10.20 -14.91
CA ARG A 406 -3.72 9.00 -14.19
C ARG A 406 -4.01 7.67 -14.92
N ILE A 407 -5.00 7.62 -15.82
CA ILE A 407 -5.46 6.40 -16.51
C ILE A 407 -4.94 6.23 -17.96
N PRO A 408 -5.21 7.13 -18.93
CA PRO A 408 -4.77 6.95 -20.33
C PRO A 408 -3.26 7.16 -20.50
N GLY A 409 -2.67 6.77 -21.64
CA GLY A 409 -1.20 6.66 -21.83
C GLY A 409 -0.55 5.49 -21.06
N GLY A 410 -1.37 4.65 -20.42
CA GLY A 410 -1.00 3.63 -19.43
C GLY A 410 -1.28 4.12 -18.01
N SER A 411 -1.93 3.28 -17.20
CA SER A 411 -2.28 3.63 -15.82
C SER A 411 -1.05 3.81 -14.94
N GLU A 412 -1.19 4.60 -13.88
CA GLU A 412 -0.09 4.99 -12.98
C GLU A 412 0.78 3.80 -12.52
N ASP A 413 0.15 2.74 -11.98
CA ASP A 413 0.86 1.55 -11.49
C ASP A 413 1.61 0.81 -12.62
N VAL A 414 0.98 0.66 -13.79
CA VAL A 414 1.58 0.03 -14.98
C VAL A 414 2.75 0.85 -15.51
N MET A 415 2.71 2.19 -15.36
CA MET A 415 3.80 3.08 -15.76
C MET A 415 4.96 3.11 -14.77
N LEU A 416 4.69 2.99 -13.46
CA LEU A 416 5.72 2.85 -12.44
C LEU A 416 6.45 1.51 -12.58
N ASP A 417 5.72 0.40 -12.73
CA ASP A 417 6.29 -0.93 -13.03
C ASP A 417 7.08 -0.94 -14.35
N LEU A 418 6.50 -0.43 -15.45
CA LEU A 418 7.20 -0.33 -16.74
C LEU A 418 8.50 0.47 -16.63
N GLY A 419 8.48 1.57 -15.87
CA GLY A 419 9.66 2.38 -15.59
C GLY A 419 10.79 1.57 -14.96
N VAL A 420 10.51 0.87 -13.87
CA VAL A 420 11.48 0.00 -13.18
C VAL A 420 11.93 -1.14 -14.09
N ARG A 421 11.02 -1.81 -14.82
CA ARG A 421 11.37 -2.93 -15.72
C ARG A 421 12.31 -2.49 -16.85
N GLN A 422 12.11 -1.33 -17.47
CA GLN A 422 13.05 -0.84 -18.49
C GLN A 422 14.40 -0.43 -17.88
N LEU A 423 14.43 0.20 -16.71
CA LEU A 423 15.69 0.55 -16.05
C LEU A 423 16.51 -0.71 -15.67
N VAL A 424 15.87 -1.74 -15.10
CA VAL A 424 16.52 -3.02 -14.78
C VAL A 424 16.99 -3.75 -16.03
N LYS A 425 16.21 -3.73 -17.12
CA LYS A 425 16.60 -4.28 -18.42
C LYS A 425 17.84 -3.57 -18.96
N ASN A 426 17.84 -2.24 -19.02
CA ASN A 426 18.94 -1.43 -19.51
C ASN A 426 20.22 -1.64 -18.69
N PHE A 427 20.10 -1.70 -17.35
CA PHE A 427 21.22 -2.04 -16.47
C PHE A 427 21.81 -3.42 -16.80
N LYS A 428 20.98 -4.48 -16.84
CA LYS A 428 21.44 -5.84 -17.17
C LYS A 428 22.10 -5.91 -18.55
N SER A 429 21.55 -5.23 -19.56
CA SER A 429 22.14 -5.16 -20.90
C SER A 429 23.51 -4.46 -20.92
N LYS A 430 23.68 -3.37 -20.15
CA LYS A 430 24.98 -2.67 -20.03
C LYS A 430 26.01 -3.50 -19.28
N THR A 431 25.64 -4.12 -18.16
CA THR A 431 26.54 -5.00 -17.38
C THR A 431 27.01 -6.17 -18.24
N LYS A 432 26.11 -6.87 -18.94
CA LYS A 432 26.44 -7.95 -19.88
C LYS A 432 27.30 -7.50 -21.08
N ALA A 433 27.29 -6.21 -21.42
CA ALA A 433 28.18 -5.64 -22.43
C ALA A 433 29.60 -5.34 -21.88
N MET A 434 29.72 -5.00 -20.60
CA MET A 434 31.00 -4.77 -19.91
C MET A 434 31.69 -6.07 -19.48
N GLU A 435 30.93 -7.11 -19.14
CA GLU A 435 31.42 -8.45 -18.78
C GLU A 435 32.04 -9.23 -19.95
N ARG A 436 31.78 -8.80 -21.20
CA ARG A 436 32.40 -9.41 -22.39
C ARG A 436 33.91 -9.13 -22.39
N PRO A 437 34.78 -10.15 -22.43
CA PRO A 437 36.22 -9.94 -22.40
C PRO A 437 36.67 -9.11 -23.61
N LYS A 438 37.47 -8.06 -23.36
CA LYS A 438 37.92 -7.08 -24.39
C LYS A 438 38.83 -7.66 -25.50
N GLY A 439 39.04 -8.98 -25.53
CA GLY A 439 39.95 -9.68 -26.42
C GLY A 439 39.29 -10.76 -27.27
N THR A 440 38.34 -10.39 -28.14
CA THR A 440 37.89 -11.30 -29.23
C THR A 440 37.40 -10.56 -30.49
N TRP A 441 37.99 -9.41 -30.79
CA TRP A 441 37.81 -8.75 -32.09
C TRP A 441 38.50 -9.55 -33.20
N LYS A 442 37.86 -10.60 -33.70
CA LYS A 442 38.20 -11.15 -35.02
C LYS A 442 37.79 -10.13 -36.07
N LEU A 443 38.72 -9.26 -36.46
CA LEU A 443 38.57 -8.43 -37.65
C LEU A 443 38.34 -9.36 -38.84
N LYS A 444 37.13 -9.31 -39.42
CA LYS A 444 36.84 -9.97 -40.69
C LYS A 444 37.37 -9.06 -41.80
N TRP A 445 38.68 -9.03 -41.95
CA TRP A 445 39.36 -8.23 -42.97
C TRP A 445 38.94 -8.76 -44.34
N SER A 446 38.13 -7.98 -45.07
CA SER A 446 38.02 -8.19 -46.51
C SER A 446 39.33 -7.69 -47.12
N LYS A 447 40.02 -8.53 -47.88
CA LYS A 447 40.91 -7.98 -48.90
C LYS A 447 40.01 -7.32 -49.93
N ASP A 448 40.21 -6.04 -50.14
CA ASP A 448 40.64 -5.44 -51.41
C ASP A 448 41.19 -4.04 -51.12
N ASP A 449 41.76 -3.39 -52.14
CA ASP A 449 42.26 -2.00 -52.13
C ASP A 449 43.36 -1.61 -51.12
N ASP A 450 44.53 -2.23 -51.25
CA ASP A 450 45.84 -1.57 -50.98
C ASP A 450 46.34 -0.91 -52.28
N GLN A 451 46.11 0.39 -52.49
CA GLN A 451 46.85 1.20 -53.47
C GLN A 451 46.70 2.72 -53.28
N ALA A 452 47.60 3.48 -53.94
CA ALA A 452 47.75 4.95 -53.91
C ALA A 452 48.23 5.55 -52.58
N SER A 453 49.50 5.96 -52.57
CA SER A 453 50.23 6.59 -51.46
C SER A 453 50.33 8.12 -51.62
N GLU A 454 50.67 8.80 -50.52
CA GLU A 454 51.41 10.07 -50.45
C GLU A 454 50.88 11.32 -51.20
N HIS A 455 50.60 12.38 -50.43
CA HIS A 455 51.46 13.57 -50.43
C HIS A 455 51.31 14.34 -49.09
N ALA A 456 52.16 15.34 -48.84
CA ALA A 456 52.49 15.78 -47.48
C ALA A 456 52.70 17.31 -47.32
N SER A 457 53.07 17.72 -46.09
CA SER A 457 53.42 19.08 -45.63
C SER A 457 52.24 20.03 -45.34
N SER A 458 52.33 21.04 -44.48
CA SER A 458 53.16 21.30 -43.26
C SER A 458 52.57 22.54 -42.55
N THR A 459 52.63 22.70 -41.22
CA THR A 459 53.80 23.25 -40.49
C THR A 459 53.68 23.01 -38.98
N SER A 460 54.79 23.19 -38.24
CA SER A 460 54.95 22.77 -36.84
C SER A 460 55.44 23.88 -35.91
N THR A 461 55.47 23.59 -34.60
CA THR A 461 56.34 24.26 -33.62
C THR A 461 56.64 23.32 -32.42
N THR A 462 57.24 23.81 -31.34
CA THR A 462 58.24 23.06 -30.53
C THR A 462 58.16 23.34 -29.02
N THR A 463 58.30 22.38 -28.08
CA THR A 463 58.43 20.90 -28.19
C THR A 463 57.60 20.22 -27.07
N THR A 464 58.02 19.46 -26.04
CA THR A 464 59.29 18.88 -25.51
C THR A 464 58.91 17.72 -24.53
N THR A 465 59.71 16.78 -24.00
CA THR A 465 61.02 16.08 -24.25
C THR A 465 61.46 15.53 -22.86
N THR A 466 61.84 14.27 -22.56
CA THR A 466 61.84 12.96 -23.25
C THR A 466 62.17 11.79 -22.26
N ARG A 467 61.84 10.53 -22.64
CA ARG A 467 62.57 9.24 -22.38
C ARG A 467 62.66 8.67 -20.93
N LYS A 468 63.11 7.40 -20.69
CA LYS A 468 62.75 6.05 -21.24
C LYS A 468 63.65 4.92 -20.60
N ILE A 469 63.15 3.67 -20.55
CA ILE A 469 63.87 2.35 -20.61
C ILE A 469 64.49 1.71 -19.32
N ALA A 470 64.22 0.38 -19.14
CA ALA A 470 64.98 -0.68 -18.41
C ALA A 470 65.10 -0.67 -16.86
N SER A 471 65.31 -1.80 -16.12
CA SER A 471 65.07 -3.26 -16.38
C SER A 471 65.28 -4.16 -15.13
N ARG A 472 64.47 -5.24 -15.01
CA ARG A 472 64.68 -6.61 -14.45
C ARG A 472 65.65 -6.93 -13.25
N ASP A 473 65.07 -7.67 -12.29
CA ASP A 473 65.52 -8.88 -11.55
C ASP A 473 66.64 -8.87 -10.45
N ALA A 474 66.38 -9.62 -9.35
CA ALA A 474 67.30 -10.27 -8.37
C ALA A 474 68.10 -9.42 -7.33
N LEU A 475 68.50 -9.88 -6.11
CA LEU A 475 68.19 -11.07 -5.25
C LEU A 475 68.72 -10.88 -3.77
N ASP A 476 68.27 -11.74 -2.84
CA ASP A 476 68.92 -12.28 -1.58
C ASP A 476 69.28 -11.44 -0.31
N GLY A 477 69.29 -12.15 0.86
CA GLY A 477 69.93 -11.78 2.16
C GLY A 477 69.01 -11.16 3.25
N VAL A 478 68.69 -11.70 4.44
CA VAL A 478 69.19 -12.81 5.31
C VAL A 478 70.50 -12.48 6.07
N GLN A 479 70.68 -12.65 7.41
CA GLN A 479 69.93 -13.41 8.44
C GLN A 479 69.55 -12.64 9.76
N SER A 480 70.16 -12.92 10.94
CA SER A 480 69.58 -12.64 12.29
C SER A 480 70.57 -12.57 13.48
N LEU A 481 70.19 -11.92 14.60
CA LEU A 481 70.20 -12.51 15.99
C LEU A 481 69.60 -11.56 17.07
N GLN A 482 69.21 -12.12 18.23
CA GLN A 482 68.64 -11.42 19.42
C GLN A 482 69.60 -11.50 20.65
N PRO A 483 69.41 -10.66 21.71
CA PRO A 483 68.59 -11.08 22.87
C PRO A 483 67.67 -9.99 23.47
N ALA A 484 66.90 -10.36 24.50
CA ALA A 484 65.78 -9.62 25.12
C ALA A 484 66.21 -8.48 26.11
N SER A 485 65.34 -7.64 26.70
CA SER A 485 63.87 -7.70 26.84
C SER A 485 63.15 -6.37 27.18
N SER A 486 61.84 -6.32 26.86
CA SER A 486 60.74 -5.62 27.57
C SER A 486 60.50 -4.09 27.42
N ARG A 487 59.21 -3.76 27.16
CA ARG A 487 58.40 -2.52 27.42
C ARG A 487 59.03 -1.14 27.12
N ALA A 488 58.40 -0.24 26.36
CA ALA A 488 56.96 -0.01 26.18
C ALA A 488 56.54 0.26 24.72
N SER A 489 55.23 0.41 24.46
CA SER A 489 54.62 0.28 23.13
C SER A 489 54.59 1.56 22.28
N HIS A 490 55.19 1.45 21.08
CA HIS A 490 55.11 2.34 19.91
C HIS A 490 54.66 1.47 18.70
N GLU A 491 54.30 1.97 17.51
CA GLU A 491 54.41 3.35 16.98
C GLU A 491 53.13 3.82 16.24
N SER A 492 53.03 3.60 14.91
CA SER A 492 52.04 4.24 14.02
C SER A 492 51.75 3.48 12.72
N GLU A 493 50.80 4.01 11.93
CA GLU A 493 50.68 4.01 10.44
C GLU A 493 51.99 3.80 9.63
N PRO A 494 51.98 3.34 8.33
CA PRO A 494 51.08 3.88 7.27
C PRO A 494 50.72 3.08 5.97
N ARG A 495 49.52 3.37 5.39
CA ARG A 495 49.19 3.61 3.93
C ARG A 495 49.39 2.50 2.86
N ARG A 496 48.76 2.52 1.66
CA ARG A 496 47.51 3.11 1.08
C ARG A 496 47.28 2.50 -0.33
N ASP A 497 46.03 2.43 -0.80
CA ASP A 497 45.57 3.14 -2.02
C ASP A 497 44.08 2.87 -2.32
N GLU A 498 43.27 3.93 -2.35
CA GLU A 498 41.86 3.94 -2.79
C GLU A 498 41.53 5.28 -3.49
N HIS A 499 40.56 5.27 -4.41
CA HIS A 499 40.20 6.43 -5.23
C HIS A 499 38.90 7.09 -4.72
N VAL A 500 38.95 8.41 -4.51
CA VAL A 500 37.84 9.20 -3.91
C VAL A 500 37.32 10.28 -4.88
N PRO A 501 35.98 10.50 -5.00
CA PRO A 501 35.40 11.68 -5.67
C PRO A 501 35.32 12.92 -4.76
N HIS A 502 35.41 14.12 -5.34
CA HIS A 502 35.62 15.38 -4.60
C HIS A 502 34.37 16.03 -3.99
N SER A 503 34.57 16.80 -2.91
CA SER A 503 33.61 17.74 -2.31
C SER A 503 33.99 19.20 -2.57
N ILE A 504 33.01 20.04 -2.92
CA ILE A 504 33.03 21.51 -2.93
C ILE A 504 31.62 21.91 -2.44
N TYR A 505 31.41 22.74 -1.40
CA TYR A 505 32.06 24.01 -1.07
C TYR A 505 32.68 24.08 0.33
N GLN A 506 33.85 24.74 0.43
CA GLN A 506 34.19 25.57 1.59
C GLN A 506 35.22 26.67 1.24
N SER A 507 34.82 27.93 1.41
CA SER A 507 35.72 29.09 1.45
C SER A 507 35.61 29.73 2.85
N HIS A 508 36.54 29.40 3.74
CA HIS A 508 37.77 30.17 3.98
C HIS A 508 37.52 31.52 4.69
N GLY A 509 37.49 31.48 6.02
CA GLY A 509 37.77 32.65 6.86
C GLY A 509 39.27 32.78 7.12
N HIS A 510 39.80 34.00 7.13
CA HIS A 510 41.21 34.28 7.47
C HIS A 510 41.37 34.69 8.93
N ARG A 511 42.51 34.32 9.55
CA ARG A 511 42.95 34.80 10.86
C ARG A 511 43.85 36.02 10.70
N ILE A 512 43.72 36.99 11.62
CA ILE A 512 44.81 37.89 12.05
C ILE A 512 44.81 37.90 13.58
N ASN A 513 45.99 37.95 14.21
CA ASN A 513 46.16 37.84 15.66
C ASN A 513 46.17 39.21 16.37
N SER A 514 45.58 39.30 17.56
CA SER A 514 46.14 40.04 18.72
C SER A 514 45.30 39.84 20.00
N VAL A 515 45.91 40.15 21.14
CA VAL A 515 45.53 39.94 22.56
C VAL A 515 45.99 41.22 23.31
N PRO A 516 45.45 41.70 24.46
CA PRO A 516 44.58 41.07 25.47
C PRO A 516 43.31 41.88 25.91
N ASN A 517 42.66 41.39 26.97
CA ASN A 517 41.75 42.03 27.94
C ASN A 517 41.65 43.57 27.97
N ILE A 518 40.41 44.06 28.23
CA ILE A 518 40.11 45.14 29.20
C ILE A 518 38.64 44.99 29.67
N SER A 519 38.30 45.56 30.83
CA SER A 519 36.98 45.49 31.45
C SER A 519 36.10 46.73 31.20
N ASP A 520 34.87 46.68 31.72
CA ASP A 520 34.05 47.81 32.18
C ASP A 520 33.21 48.69 31.22
N THR A 521 31.97 48.89 31.69
CA THR A 521 31.11 50.10 31.59
C THR A 521 30.42 50.54 30.27
N HIS A 522 29.08 50.45 30.36
CA HIS A 522 28.09 51.53 30.09
C HIS A 522 27.61 51.95 28.68
N ARG A 523 26.27 52.13 28.63
CA ARG A 523 25.46 53.10 27.85
C ARG A 523 25.36 52.97 26.31
N ARG A 524 24.18 52.54 25.88
CA ARG A 524 23.28 53.35 25.02
C ARG A 524 21.93 53.42 25.77
N LEU A 525 21.34 54.57 26.12
CA LEU A 525 20.96 55.79 25.37
C LEU A 525 19.86 55.55 24.32
N SER A 526 18.71 56.17 24.57
CA SER A 526 17.49 56.16 23.75
C SER A 526 16.85 57.55 23.76
N ILE A 527 16.52 58.07 22.57
CA ILE A 527 15.74 59.30 22.29
C ILE A 527 15.02 58.99 20.96
N THR A 528 13.69 59.00 20.72
CA THR A 528 12.43 59.58 21.27
C THR A 528 11.81 60.72 20.45
N SER A 529 10.55 60.52 20.10
CA SER A 529 9.46 61.50 19.84
C SER A 529 8.17 60.66 19.99
N GLN A 530 7.19 60.93 20.88
CA GLN A 530 6.40 62.15 21.19
C GLN A 530 5.49 62.57 20.04
N ILE A 531 4.24 63.04 20.23
CA ILE A 531 3.48 63.58 21.39
C ILE A 531 2.12 62.80 21.48
N ASN A 532 1.36 62.60 22.57
CA ASN A 532 1.23 63.22 23.91
C ASN A 532 1.26 62.13 25.04
N GLY A 533 0.60 62.14 26.21
CA GLY A 533 -0.38 63.06 26.87
C GLY A 533 -0.72 62.63 28.33
N LEU A 534 -1.53 63.43 29.04
CA LEU A 534 -1.71 63.45 30.53
C LEU A 534 -3.16 63.89 30.93
N PRO A 535 -3.68 63.72 32.19
CA PRO A 535 -3.04 63.78 33.53
C PRO A 535 -3.18 62.51 34.43
N THR A 536 -2.17 62.09 35.23
CA THR A 536 -1.79 62.47 36.63
C THR A 536 -2.86 62.19 37.73
N LEU A 537 -2.60 61.76 38.99
CA LEU A 537 -1.44 61.29 39.81
C LEU A 537 -2.04 60.84 41.22
N PRO A 538 -1.33 60.61 42.37
CA PRO A 538 0.09 60.31 42.65
C PRO A 538 0.39 59.18 43.73
N PHE A 539 1.70 58.96 43.97
CA PHE A 539 2.37 58.57 45.24
C PHE A 539 2.47 57.09 45.73
N SER A 540 3.48 56.94 46.58
CA SER A 540 4.15 55.76 47.20
C SER A 540 4.79 56.31 48.53
N PRO A 541 5.56 55.60 49.39
CA PRO A 541 5.98 54.18 49.43
C PRO A 541 5.90 53.51 50.84
N PHE A 542 6.47 52.30 50.97
CA PHE A 542 7.00 51.63 52.19
C PHE A 542 6.16 51.53 53.49
N SER A 543 5.90 50.28 53.92
CA SER A 543 6.06 49.86 55.32
C SER A 543 6.19 48.33 55.47
N ASN A 544 7.03 47.88 56.39
CA ASN A 544 7.15 46.48 56.83
C ASN A 544 6.27 46.26 58.08
N GLU A 545 5.68 45.07 58.25
CA GLU A 545 5.55 44.28 59.50
C GLU A 545 4.44 43.19 59.37
N ARG A 546 4.24 42.38 60.43
CA ARG A 546 3.59 41.04 60.39
C ARG A 546 2.19 41.06 61.00
N GLY A 547 1.24 40.23 60.53
CA GLY A 547 -0.16 40.32 61.01
C GLY A 547 -1.13 39.11 60.94
N ALA A 548 -0.83 38.01 60.23
CA ALA A 548 -1.69 36.80 60.11
C ALA A 548 -3.12 37.04 59.50
N PRO A 549 -3.94 35.99 59.26
CA PRO A 549 -3.67 34.55 59.20
C PRO A 549 -3.67 33.98 57.76
N PHE A 550 -3.28 32.72 57.62
CA PHE A 550 -3.36 31.97 56.36
C PHE A 550 -4.82 31.77 55.91
N PHE A 551 -5.24 32.41 54.82
CA PHE A 551 -6.17 31.78 53.89
C PHE A 551 -5.37 30.97 52.88
N GLY A 552 -5.77 29.71 52.66
CA GLY A 552 -5.02 28.79 51.82
C GLY A 552 -4.84 29.31 50.41
N SER A 553 -3.62 29.22 49.88
CA SER A 553 -3.34 29.58 48.48
C SER A 553 -4.12 28.65 47.55
N LEU A 554 -5.15 29.19 46.91
CA LEU A 554 -5.72 28.61 45.69
C LEU A 554 -4.54 28.27 44.76
N PRO A 555 -4.37 27.00 44.34
CA PRO A 555 -3.20 26.59 43.58
C PRO A 555 -3.18 27.41 42.30
N LYS A 556 -2.10 28.19 42.10
CA LYS A 556 -1.92 28.98 40.88
C LYS A 556 -2.14 28.05 39.69
N LYS A 557 -3.15 28.37 38.88
CA LYS A 557 -3.38 27.69 37.60
C LYS A 557 -2.06 27.84 36.81
N PRO A 558 -1.44 26.74 36.34
CA PRO A 558 -0.16 26.80 35.66
C PRO A 558 -0.27 27.72 34.44
N ALA A 559 0.84 28.32 34.04
CA ALA A 559 0.84 29.17 32.85
C ALA A 559 0.46 28.36 31.59
N PRO A 560 -0.15 28.98 30.57
CA PRO A 560 -0.24 28.37 29.25
C PRO A 560 1.15 27.86 28.81
N GLY A 561 1.18 26.64 28.26
CA GLY A 561 2.40 25.92 27.86
C GLY A 561 3.22 25.26 28.99
N GLU A 562 2.87 25.43 30.27
CA GLU A 562 3.69 24.94 31.39
C GLU A 562 3.57 23.42 31.61
N LEU A 563 4.39 22.65 30.87
CA LEU A 563 4.57 21.22 31.06
C LEU A 563 5.21 20.89 32.43
N PRO A 564 4.91 19.73 33.05
CA PRO A 564 5.59 19.29 34.27
C PRO A 564 7.10 19.13 34.03
N LYS A 565 7.93 19.49 35.03
CA LYS A 565 9.39 19.56 34.85
C LYS A 565 10.07 18.21 34.50
N PHE A 566 9.41 17.08 34.81
CA PHE A 566 9.84 15.73 34.42
C PHE A 566 9.59 15.38 32.94
N ILE A 567 8.87 16.22 32.19
CA ILE A 567 8.69 16.11 30.74
C ILE A 567 9.73 16.99 30.04
N LYS A 568 10.25 16.55 28.89
CA LYS A 568 11.12 17.37 28.02
C LYS A 568 10.39 18.68 27.67
N PRO A 569 11.06 19.86 27.73
CA PRO A 569 10.42 21.12 27.33
C PRO A 569 10.00 21.09 25.86
N LEU A 570 9.04 21.94 25.50
CA LEU A 570 8.60 22.14 24.12
C LEU A 570 9.80 22.49 23.22
N PRO A 571 10.00 21.78 22.08
CA PRO A 571 11.03 22.13 21.12
C PRO A 571 10.84 23.55 20.58
N SER A 572 11.92 24.30 20.40
CA SER A 572 11.90 25.69 19.89
C SER A 572 11.36 25.85 18.46
N ARG A 573 11.11 24.74 17.74
CA ARG A 573 10.42 24.72 16.44
C ARG A 573 8.88 24.78 16.54
N ILE A 574 8.31 24.61 17.74
CA ILE A 574 6.86 24.70 17.97
C ILE A 574 6.55 26.13 18.43
N GLY A 575 5.83 26.89 17.59
CA GLY A 575 5.48 28.28 17.86
C GLY A 575 4.30 28.46 18.82
N PRO A 576 3.97 29.72 19.17
CA PRO A 576 2.89 30.01 20.12
C PRO A 576 1.50 29.60 19.60
N ASP A 577 1.27 29.67 18.28
CA ASP A 577 0.00 29.26 17.66
C ASP A 577 -0.15 27.73 17.70
N GLU A 578 0.93 26.99 17.44
CA GLU A 578 0.97 25.53 17.58
C GLU A 578 0.81 25.10 19.04
N ILE A 579 1.46 25.78 19.99
CA ILE A 579 1.27 25.55 21.44
C ILE A 579 -0.19 25.76 21.83
N SER A 580 -0.81 26.86 21.40
CA SER A 580 -2.24 27.14 21.66
C SER A 580 -3.17 26.07 21.07
N TYR A 581 -2.86 25.56 19.87
CA TYR A 581 -3.59 24.44 19.28
C TYR A 581 -3.41 23.13 20.07
N LEU A 582 -2.17 22.80 20.48
CA LEU A 582 -1.85 21.60 21.25
C LEU A 582 -2.49 21.65 22.66
N GLU A 583 -2.59 22.82 23.29
CA GLU A 583 -3.37 23.04 24.51
C GLU A 583 -4.87 22.83 24.28
N LYS A 584 -5.43 23.46 23.24
CA LYS A 584 -6.86 23.36 22.88
C LYS A 584 -7.26 21.92 22.50
N LYS A 585 -6.31 21.10 22.04
CA LYS A 585 -6.46 19.65 21.79
C LYS A 585 -6.06 18.77 22.96
N GLY A 586 -5.70 19.34 24.11
CA GLY A 586 -5.32 18.59 25.31
C GLY A 586 -4.00 17.82 25.21
N ALA A 587 -3.24 17.94 24.12
CA ALA A 587 -2.01 17.18 23.87
C ALA A 587 -0.91 17.51 24.90
N LEU A 588 -0.86 18.76 25.37
CA LEU A 588 0.04 19.18 26.46
C LEU A 588 -0.49 18.84 27.87
N THR A 589 -1.71 18.32 27.99
CA THR A 589 -2.32 17.95 29.28
C THR A 589 -2.00 16.49 29.60
N VAL A 590 -1.22 16.27 30.66
CA VAL A 590 -0.97 14.94 31.23
C VAL A 590 -1.89 14.64 32.42
N PRO A 591 -2.27 13.36 32.64
CA PRO A 591 -3.04 12.94 33.80
C PRO A 591 -2.29 13.21 35.11
N ARG A 592 -3.05 13.44 36.18
CA ARG A 592 -2.56 13.78 37.53
C ARG A 592 -3.20 12.87 38.58
N GLY A 593 -2.59 12.78 39.76
CA GLY A 593 -3.13 11.99 40.88
C GLY A 593 -3.26 10.49 40.56
N SER A 594 -4.27 9.86 41.13
CA SER A 594 -4.52 8.41 41.05
C SER A 594 -4.64 7.90 39.61
N LEU A 595 -5.32 8.62 38.71
CA LEU A 595 -5.46 8.23 37.30
C LEU A 595 -4.10 7.95 36.63
N ARG A 596 -3.09 8.80 36.89
CA ARG A 596 -1.73 8.62 36.36
C ARG A 596 -1.09 7.35 36.93
N SER A 597 -1.25 7.12 38.24
CA SER A 597 -0.70 5.95 38.92
C SER A 597 -1.33 4.64 38.45
N GLU A 598 -2.64 4.61 38.23
CA GLU A 598 -3.32 3.44 37.67
C GLU A 598 -2.97 3.20 36.21
N MET A 599 -2.83 4.26 35.38
CA MET A 599 -2.36 4.11 34.00
C MET A 599 -0.91 3.57 33.94
N LEU A 600 -0.04 3.97 34.88
CA LEU A 600 1.30 3.42 35.01
C LEU A 600 1.26 1.95 35.46
N ARG A 601 0.45 1.59 36.48
CA ARG A 601 0.28 0.20 36.92
C ARG A 601 -0.23 -0.69 35.80
N ALA A 602 -1.32 -0.28 35.15
CA ALA A 602 -1.91 -0.95 34.00
C ALA A 602 -0.90 -1.20 32.87
N TYR A 603 -0.03 -0.21 32.60
CA TYR A 603 1.07 -0.37 31.64
C TYR A 603 2.11 -1.40 32.11
N VAL A 604 2.57 -1.31 33.36
CA VAL A 604 3.61 -2.19 33.94
C VAL A 604 3.15 -3.64 34.08
N GLU A 605 1.89 -3.88 34.41
CA GLU A 605 1.36 -5.23 34.63
C GLU A 605 0.88 -5.91 33.34
N PHE A 606 0.34 -5.17 32.36
CA PHE A 606 -0.35 -5.77 31.21
C PHE A 606 0.14 -5.33 29.82
N VAL A 607 0.95 -4.25 29.70
CA VAL A 607 1.52 -3.80 28.41
C VAL A 607 3.00 -4.14 28.31
N HIS A 608 3.80 -3.70 29.29
CA HIS A 608 5.25 -3.82 29.28
C HIS A 608 5.75 -5.26 29.22
N PRO A 609 5.19 -6.25 29.96
CA PRO A 609 5.64 -7.64 29.88
C PRO A 609 5.42 -8.26 28.50
N TYR A 610 4.42 -7.78 27.76
CA TYR A 610 4.12 -8.23 26.40
C TYR A 610 4.90 -7.46 25.32
N MET A 611 5.35 -6.23 25.62
CA MET A 611 6.08 -5.35 24.68
C MET A 611 7.05 -4.44 25.47
N PRO A 612 8.24 -4.94 25.85
CA PRO A 612 9.12 -4.33 26.87
C PRO A 612 9.95 -3.15 26.33
N LEU A 613 9.25 -2.09 25.92
CA LEU A 613 9.81 -0.98 25.14
C LEU A 613 10.68 0.02 25.91
N LEU A 614 10.59 0.06 27.24
CA LEU A 614 11.22 1.10 28.08
C LEU A 614 12.38 0.53 28.89
N ASP A 615 13.32 1.39 29.29
CA ASP A 615 14.01 1.23 30.57
C ASP A 615 13.06 1.76 31.66
N LEU A 616 12.44 0.83 32.37
CA LEU A 616 11.28 1.07 33.23
C LEU A 616 11.66 1.79 34.52
N HIS A 617 12.79 1.42 35.14
CA HIS A 617 13.22 2.02 36.40
C HIS A 617 13.56 3.50 36.23
N ASP A 618 14.25 3.86 35.13
CA ASP A 618 14.56 5.25 34.78
C ASP A 618 13.28 6.05 34.48
N PHE A 619 12.37 5.47 33.68
CA PHE A 619 11.09 6.08 33.32
C PHE A 619 10.24 6.41 34.57
N LEU A 620 10.09 5.46 35.49
CA LEU A 620 9.32 5.64 36.72
C LEU A 620 10.00 6.65 37.67
N THR A 621 11.32 6.60 37.80
CA THR A 621 12.10 7.53 38.64
C THR A 621 11.90 8.99 38.19
N MET A 622 12.02 9.27 36.89
CA MET A 622 11.75 10.61 36.33
C MET A 622 10.32 11.08 36.63
N VAL A 623 9.32 10.20 36.43
CA VAL A 623 7.90 10.52 36.59
C VAL A 623 7.48 10.73 38.05
N ASP A 624 8.20 10.17 39.02
CA ASP A 624 7.89 10.31 40.45
C ASP A 624 8.46 11.56 41.10
N GLN A 625 9.74 11.86 40.84
CA GLN A 625 10.48 12.95 41.50
C GLN A 625 10.00 14.35 41.06
N ARG A 626 9.37 14.45 39.87
CA ARG A 626 8.65 15.62 39.31
C ARG A 626 9.44 16.91 39.08
N ASP A 627 10.62 17.07 39.66
CA ASP A 627 11.49 18.25 39.53
C ASP A 627 12.28 18.30 38.22
N GLY A 628 12.50 17.14 37.59
CA GLY A 628 13.28 16.97 36.37
C GLY A 628 14.80 16.92 36.60
N ALA A 629 15.26 16.62 37.82
CA ALA A 629 16.68 16.55 38.17
C ALA A 629 17.36 15.31 37.56
N ASN A 630 16.74 14.13 37.73
CA ASN A 630 17.26 12.84 37.22
C ASN A 630 16.77 12.52 35.78
N GLY A 631 16.74 13.53 34.91
CA GLY A 631 16.34 13.39 33.51
C GLY A 631 14.90 13.82 33.20
N LYS A 632 14.51 13.71 31.92
CA LYS A 632 13.20 14.14 31.40
C LYS A 632 12.64 13.22 30.32
N VAL A 633 11.38 12.81 30.50
CA VAL A 633 10.64 11.91 29.62
C VAL A 633 10.09 12.64 28.39
N SER A 634 10.09 11.97 27.24
CA SER A 634 9.41 12.46 26.03
C SER A 634 7.89 12.61 26.25
N LEU A 635 7.29 13.74 25.85
CA LEU A 635 5.84 13.95 25.97
C LEU A 635 5.05 12.96 25.12
N ILE A 636 5.45 12.70 23.87
CA ILE A 636 4.74 11.75 23.01
C ILE A 636 4.86 10.32 23.56
N LEU A 637 6.02 9.92 24.06
CA LEU A 637 6.20 8.61 24.72
C LEU A 637 5.34 8.50 25.97
N PHE A 638 5.30 9.55 26.80
CA PHE A 638 4.49 9.58 28.00
C PHE A 638 2.99 9.45 27.67
N GLN A 639 2.48 10.22 26.70
CA GLN A 639 1.08 10.10 26.26
C GLN A 639 0.80 8.72 25.64
N ALA A 640 1.75 8.11 24.91
CA ALA A 640 1.62 6.76 24.35
C ALA A 640 1.55 5.67 25.44
N VAL A 641 2.31 5.82 26.53
CA VAL A 641 2.28 4.94 27.71
C VAL A 641 0.93 5.08 28.44
N MET A 642 0.42 6.30 28.62
CA MET A 642 -0.92 6.55 29.19
C MET A 642 -2.02 5.98 28.28
N PHE A 643 -1.90 6.13 26.96
CA PHE A 643 -2.80 5.53 25.98
C PHE A 643 -2.86 4.01 26.13
N ALA A 644 -1.72 3.32 26.11
CA ALA A 644 -1.70 1.87 26.21
C ALA A 644 -2.22 1.37 27.57
N GLY A 645 -1.83 2.02 28.68
CA GLY A 645 -2.35 1.71 30.02
C GLY A 645 -3.86 1.93 30.16
N SER A 646 -4.44 2.93 29.49
CA SER A 646 -5.88 3.26 29.60
C SER A 646 -6.84 2.14 29.17
N ALA A 647 -6.35 1.10 28.47
CA ALA A 647 -7.13 -0.10 28.16
C ALA A 647 -7.47 -0.96 29.39
N PHE A 648 -6.67 -0.89 30.46
CA PHE A 648 -6.73 -1.82 31.60
C PHE A 648 -7.00 -1.14 32.94
N VAL A 649 -7.25 0.18 32.93
CA VAL A 649 -7.68 0.94 34.10
C VAL A 649 -9.16 0.70 34.40
N GLY A 650 -9.52 0.60 35.68
CA GLY A 650 -10.89 0.44 36.13
C GLY A 650 -11.76 1.68 35.88
N MET A 651 -13.07 1.46 35.73
CA MET A 651 -13.99 2.50 35.24
C MET A 651 -14.22 3.62 36.25
N GLU A 652 -14.05 3.36 37.54
CA GLU A 652 -14.09 4.34 38.63
C GLU A 652 -13.01 5.43 38.47
N HIS A 653 -11.78 5.07 38.09
CA HIS A 653 -10.73 6.06 37.82
C HIS A 653 -10.99 6.84 36.53
N LEU A 654 -11.50 6.20 35.48
CA LEU A 654 -11.84 6.85 34.21
C LEU A 654 -13.04 7.81 34.35
N ARG A 655 -14.09 7.42 35.08
CA ARG A 655 -15.25 8.28 35.40
C ARG A 655 -14.85 9.46 36.28
N SER A 656 -13.98 9.25 37.26
CA SER A 656 -13.40 10.33 38.09
C SER A 656 -12.59 11.34 37.27
N ALA A 657 -12.14 10.96 36.07
CA ALA A 657 -11.45 11.84 35.12
C ALA A 657 -12.38 12.48 34.06
N GLY A 658 -13.69 12.19 34.10
CA GLY A 658 -14.70 12.74 33.19
C GLY A 658 -15.01 11.88 31.95
N TYR A 659 -14.47 10.66 31.82
CA TYR A 659 -14.77 9.78 30.69
C TYR A 659 -16.03 8.93 30.98
N ALA A 660 -16.98 8.92 30.05
CA ALA A 660 -18.20 8.11 30.16
C ALA A 660 -17.90 6.62 29.95
N THR A 661 -17.19 6.28 28.86
CA THR A 661 -16.75 4.92 28.54
C THR A 661 -15.23 4.80 28.49
N ARG A 662 -14.73 3.55 28.53
CA ARG A 662 -13.31 3.26 28.30
C ARG A 662 -12.88 3.58 26.86
N LYS A 663 -13.77 3.40 25.86
CA LYS A 663 -13.50 3.74 24.45
C LYS A 663 -13.21 5.24 24.30
N ASP A 664 -13.94 6.11 24.99
CA ASP A 664 -13.70 7.57 24.99
C ASP A 664 -12.31 7.92 25.54
N ALA A 665 -11.94 7.35 26.69
CA ALA A 665 -10.63 7.56 27.31
C ALA A 665 -9.50 7.13 26.38
N ARG A 666 -9.58 5.92 25.81
CA ARG A 666 -8.59 5.39 24.86
C ARG A 666 -8.47 6.29 23.63
N LYS A 667 -9.59 6.78 23.09
CA LYS A 667 -9.65 7.66 21.91
C LYS A 667 -9.02 9.03 22.16
N ASP A 668 -9.25 9.62 23.33
CA ASP A 668 -8.62 10.89 23.75
C ASP A 668 -7.10 10.75 23.90
N PHE A 669 -6.61 9.73 24.63
CA PHE A 669 -5.17 9.50 24.78
C PHE A 669 -4.47 9.11 23.46
N PHE A 670 -5.14 8.36 22.59
CA PHE A 670 -4.67 8.13 21.22
C PHE A 670 -4.55 9.44 20.44
N GLN A 671 -5.58 10.29 20.46
CA GLN A 671 -5.56 11.57 19.74
C GLN A 671 -4.47 12.53 20.27
N LYS A 672 -4.27 12.62 21.58
CA LYS A 672 -3.17 13.40 22.19
C LYS A 672 -1.81 12.93 21.66
N THR A 673 -1.57 11.62 21.65
CA THR A 673 -0.34 11.02 21.14
C THR A 673 -0.18 11.24 19.63
N ARG A 674 -1.25 11.02 18.86
CA ARG A 674 -1.25 11.15 17.40
C ARG A 674 -1.02 12.59 16.95
N ILE A 675 -1.59 13.58 17.64
CA ILE A 675 -1.39 15.00 17.30
C ILE A 675 0.06 15.43 17.58
N LEU A 676 0.72 14.89 18.62
CA LEU A 676 2.16 15.12 18.83
C LEU A 676 3.02 14.49 17.73
N TYR A 677 2.60 13.36 17.16
CA TYR A 677 3.23 12.79 15.95
C TYR A 677 2.98 13.66 14.71
N ASP A 678 1.72 14.02 14.45
CA ASP A 678 1.28 14.83 13.30
C ASP A 678 1.88 16.27 13.31
N PHE A 679 2.57 16.68 14.38
CA PHE A 679 3.27 17.97 14.56
C PHE A 679 4.82 17.84 14.64
N ASP A 680 5.39 16.66 14.33
CA ASP A 680 6.83 16.39 14.43
C ASP A 680 7.44 16.77 15.80
N TYR A 681 6.71 16.50 16.90
CA TYR A 681 7.12 16.90 18.26
C TYR A 681 8.48 16.31 18.67
N GLU A 682 8.71 15.02 18.42
CA GLU A 682 9.87 14.32 18.95
C GLU A 682 11.01 14.20 17.92
N SER A 683 12.21 14.56 18.36
CA SER A 683 13.45 14.43 17.59
C SER A 683 14.26 13.18 17.96
N ASP A 684 14.07 12.66 19.18
CA ASP A 684 14.60 11.36 19.57
C ASP A 684 13.85 10.22 18.87
N ARG A 685 14.50 9.63 17.87
CA ARG A 685 13.94 8.54 17.07
C ARG A 685 13.64 7.27 17.88
N VAL A 686 14.30 7.05 19.03
CA VAL A 686 14.01 5.91 19.92
C VAL A 686 12.69 6.14 20.65
N SER A 687 12.52 7.31 21.30
CA SER A 687 11.22 7.75 21.86
C SER A 687 10.08 7.69 20.83
N LEU A 688 10.37 8.05 19.57
CA LEU A 688 9.42 8.00 18.47
C LEU A 688 9.02 6.57 18.09
N VAL A 689 9.96 5.63 17.91
CA VAL A 689 9.66 4.21 17.62
C VAL A 689 8.87 3.58 18.76
N GLN A 690 9.25 3.81 20.02
CA GLN A 690 8.53 3.33 21.19
C GLN A 690 7.07 3.83 21.20
N ALA A 691 6.84 5.13 20.92
CA ALA A 691 5.49 5.69 20.84
C ALA A 691 4.67 5.13 19.67
N LEU A 692 5.28 4.98 18.48
CA LEU A 692 4.63 4.40 17.29
C LEU A 692 4.21 2.94 17.51
N LEU A 693 5.05 2.14 18.17
CA LEU A 693 4.71 0.75 18.52
C LEU A 693 3.53 0.69 19.49
N LEU A 694 3.44 1.61 20.45
CA LEU A 694 2.28 1.70 21.36
C LEU A 694 1.01 2.17 20.64
N LEU A 695 1.11 3.06 19.64
CA LEU A 695 -0.03 3.46 18.80
C LEU A 695 -0.66 2.27 18.04
N THR A 696 0.08 1.18 17.78
CA THR A 696 -0.48 -0.05 17.18
C THR A 696 -1.53 -0.75 18.06
N TYR A 697 -1.76 -0.34 19.31
CA TYR A 697 -2.90 -0.83 20.12
C TYR A 697 -4.23 -0.13 19.79
N TYR A 698 -4.24 0.89 18.92
CA TYR A 698 -5.47 1.54 18.46
C TYR A 698 -6.00 0.93 17.18
N TYR A 699 -7.32 0.76 17.12
CA TYR A 699 -8.08 0.32 15.96
C TYR A 699 -9.53 0.76 16.19
N GLU A 700 -10.05 1.68 15.36
CA GLU A 700 -11.39 2.24 15.52
C GLU A 700 -12.34 1.81 14.39
N THR A 701 -11.91 1.84 13.13
CA THR A 701 -12.65 1.26 12.00
C THR A 701 -11.74 0.47 11.03
N PRO A 702 -12.26 -0.51 10.27
CA PRO A 702 -11.50 -1.20 9.22
C PRO A 702 -11.08 -0.30 8.06
N ASP A 703 -11.79 0.81 7.86
CA ASP A 703 -11.58 1.78 6.79
C ASP A 703 -10.62 2.93 7.21
N ASP A 704 -10.03 2.86 8.41
CA ASP A 704 -9.11 3.89 8.93
C ASP A 704 -7.81 3.97 8.10
N GLN A 705 -7.56 5.09 7.42
CA GLN A 705 -6.30 5.34 6.68
C GLN A 705 -5.03 5.27 7.55
N LYS A 706 -5.17 5.34 8.88
CA LYS A 706 -4.09 5.16 9.87
C LYS A 706 -4.44 4.02 10.84
N ASP A 707 -4.71 2.83 10.30
CA ASP A 707 -4.97 1.60 11.05
C ASP A 707 -3.73 1.04 11.79
N THR A 708 -3.92 -0.09 12.47
CA THR A 708 -2.85 -0.85 13.13
C THR A 708 -1.67 -1.18 12.20
N TRP A 709 -1.93 -1.54 10.94
CA TRP A 709 -0.89 -1.93 9.96
C TRP A 709 -0.16 -0.71 9.35
N HIS A 710 -0.80 0.46 9.31
CA HIS A 710 -0.16 1.75 9.05
C HIS A 710 0.85 2.10 10.14
N TRP A 711 0.44 2.12 11.42
CA TRP A 711 1.35 2.46 12.53
C TRP A 711 2.53 1.48 12.63
N MET A 712 2.29 0.19 12.37
CA MET A 712 3.36 -0.80 12.26
C MET A 712 4.33 -0.48 11.11
N GLY A 713 3.84 -0.01 9.96
CA GLY A 713 4.67 0.42 8.83
C GLY A 713 5.56 1.61 9.16
N VAL A 714 5.02 2.63 9.83
CA VAL A 714 5.80 3.80 10.27
C VAL A 714 6.82 3.39 11.33
N ALA A 715 6.44 2.57 12.33
CA ALA A 715 7.36 2.07 13.35
C ALA A 715 8.53 1.29 12.73
N THR A 716 8.25 0.32 11.86
CA THR A 716 9.25 -0.48 11.15
C THR A 716 10.17 0.40 10.29
N SER A 717 9.63 1.40 9.57
CA SER A 717 10.43 2.32 8.73
C SER A 717 11.40 3.17 9.55
N VAL A 718 10.95 3.77 10.66
CA VAL A 718 11.83 4.56 11.54
C VAL A 718 12.85 3.65 12.23
N ALA A 719 12.47 2.44 12.66
CA ALA A 719 13.40 1.47 13.27
C ALA A 719 14.52 1.04 12.31
N HIS A 720 14.21 0.82 11.02
CA HIS A 720 15.24 0.58 10.01
C HIS A 720 16.15 1.80 9.80
N THR A 721 15.56 2.99 9.74
CA THR A 721 16.28 4.26 9.49
C THR A 721 17.35 4.56 10.55
N ILE A 722 17.18 4.08 11.79
CA ILE A 722 18.14 4.26 12.88
C ILE A 722 18.96 3.01 13.23
N GLY A 723 18.86 1.94 12.43
CA GLY A 723 19.71 0.76 12.62
C GLY A 723 19.26 -0.22 13.70
N LEU A 724 18.05 -0.12 14.27
CA LEU A 724 17.55 -1.09 15.26
C LEU A 724 17.46 -2.53 14.74
N HIS A 725 17.46 -2.70 13.41
CA HIS A 725 17.48 -3.98 12.69
C HIS A 725 18.87 -4.61 12.56
N ARG A 726 19.93 -3.95 13.05
CA ARG A 726 21.33 -4.41 12.94
C ARG A 726 21.86 -4.89 14.28
N ASN A 727 22.76 -5.86 14.26
CA ASN A 727 23.35 -6.40 15.48
C ASN A 727 24.07 -5.27 16.29
N PRO A 728 23.58 -4.93 17.50
CA PRO A 728 24.14 -3.84 18.29
C PRO A 728 25.46 -4.19 18.99
N ASP A 729 25.82 -5.48 19.08
CA ASP A 729 27.01 -5.94 19.81
C ASP A 729 28.32 -5.45 19.18
N ASN A 730 28.29 -5.12 17.88
CA ASN A 730 29.42 -4.56 17.13
C ASN A 730 29.48 -3.02 17.16
N THR A 731 28.74 -2.35 18.05
CA THR A 731 28.61 -0.88 18.09
C THR A 731 29.24 -0.25 19.33
N ASN A 732 29.68 1.00 19.22
CA ASN A 732 30.19 1.80 20.35
C ASN A 732 29.08 2.32 21.29
N LEU A 733 28.02 1.53 21.50
CA LEU A 733 26.92 1.86 22.42
C LEU A 733 27.23 1.34 23.83
N ASP A 734 26.69 2.03 24.85
CA ASP A 734 26.71 1.52 26.21
C ASP A 734 25.79 0.29 26.37
N THR A 735 26.13 -0.59 27.32
CA THR A 735 25.45 -1.87 27.52
C THR A 735 23.96 -1.71 27.85
N LYS A 736 23.53 -0.58 28.44
CA LYS A 736 22.10 -0.35 28.71
C LYS A 736 21.34 -0.05 27.42
N ARG A 737 21.87 0.81 26.55
CA ARG A 737 21.31 1.05 25.21
C ARG A 737 21.29 -0.20 24.34
N VAL A 738 22.35 -1.02 24.33
CA VAL A 738 22.39 -2.29 23.58
C VAL A 738 21.19 -3.19 23.95
N LYS A 739 20.96 -3.39 25.26
CA LYS A 739 19.84 -4.17 25.78
C LYS A 739 18.48 -3.56 25.38
N LEU A 740 18.31 -2.25 25.56
CA LEU A 740 17.09 -1.54 25.16
C LEU A 740 16.82 -1.66 23.65
N TRP A 741 17.85 -1.56 22.80
CA TRP A 741 17.73 -1.68 21.35
C TRP A 741 17.25 -3.08 20.95
N LYS A 742 17.82 -4.15 21.53
CA LYS A 742 17.34 -5.52 21.33
C LYS A 742 15.88 -5.69 21.75
N ARG A 743 15.47 -5.17 22.92
CA ARG A 743 14.07 -5.23 23.39
C ARG A 743 13.10 -4.50 22.46
N ILE A 744 13.46 -3.33 21.93
CA ILE A 744 12.63 -2.57 20.98
C ILE A 744 12.56 -3.28 19.63
N TRP A 745 13.66 -3.81 19.10
CA TRP A 745 13.65 -4.56 17.85
C TRP A 745 12.76 -5.80 17.92
N TRP A 746 12.96 -6.66 18.91
CA TRP A 746 12.14 -7.87 19.06
C TRP A 746 10.68 -7.54 19.38
N SER A 747 10.39 -6.43 20.08
CA SER A 747 9.03 -5.89 20.20
C SER A 747 8.43 -5.51 18.84
N THR A 748 9.21 -4.89 17.95
CA THR A 748 8.81 -4.54 16.58
C THR A 748 8.51 -5.80 15.76
N TYR A 749 9.41 -6.79 15.79
CA TYR A 749 9.26 -8.06 15.09
C TYR A 749 8.04 -8.86 15.55
N MET A 750 7.90 -9.06 16.87
CA MET A 750 6.75 -9.76 17.44
C MET A 750 5.42 -9.06 17.12
N ARG A 751 5.41 -7.72 17.09
CA ARG A 751 4.18 -6.96 16.78
C ARG A 751 3.79 -7.10 15.30
N ASP A 752 4.76 -7.05 14.37
CA ASP A 752 4.52 -7.30 12.94
C ASP A 752 3.93 -8.70 12.69
N ARG A 753 4.52 -9.74 13.30
CA ARG A 753 4.05 -11.14 13.14
C ARG A 753 2.64 -11.38 13.71
N LEU A 754 2.32 -10.80 14.87
CA LEU A 754 0.98 -10.91 15.47
C LEU A 754 -0.08 -10.12 14.69
N ILE A 755 0.28 -8.98 14.10
CA ILE A 755 -0.60 -8.21 13.20
C ILE A 755 -0.84 -9.00 11.90
N ALA A 756 0.21 -9.57 11.31
CA ALA A 756 0.11 -10.38 10.10
C ALA A 756 -0.81 -11.60 10.27
N LEU A 757 -0.62 -12.35 11.36
CA LEU A 757 -1.45 -13.51 11.71
C LEU A 757 -2.92 -13.15 11.93
N GLY A 758 -3.21 -12.03 12.60
CA GLY A 758 -4.58 -11.64 12.96
C GLY A 758 -5.35 -10.87 11.91
N MET A 759 -4.71 -9.92 11.22
CA MET A 759 -5.36 -9.09 10.19
C MET A 759 -5.18 -9.65 8.78
N ARG A 760 -4.62 -10.86 8.65
CA ARG A 760 -4.21 -11.50 7.38
C ARG A 760 -3.43 -10.52 6.48
N ARG A 761 -2.49 -9.78 7.05
CA ARG A 761 -1.65 -8.83 6.30
C ARG A 761 -0.28 -9.43 6.03
N PRO A 762 0.37 -9.13 4.89
CA PRO A 762 1.76 -9.49 4.68
C PRO A 762 2.66 -8.88 5.77
N THR A 763 3.61 -9.66 6.26
CA THR A 763 4.64 -9.25 7.21
C THR A 763 5.54 -8.19 6.59
N ARG A 764 5.83 -7.10 7.31
CA ARG A 764 6.65 -6.00 6.78
C ARG A 764 8.15 -6.20 6.96
N ILE A 765 8.56 -7.02 7.92
CA ILE A 765 9.97 -7.36 8.18
C ILE A 765 10.22 -8.75 7.60
N LYS A 766 11.15 -8.90 6.65
CA LYS A 766 11.52 -10.23 6.16
C LYS A 766 12.63 -10.85 7.00
N THR A 767 12.97 -12.10 6.73
CA THR A 767 14.02 -12.82 7.47
C THR A 767 15.41 -12.39 7.04
N GLU A 768 15.59 -12.00 5.77
CA GLU A 768 16.87 -11.50 5.23
C GLU A 768 17.21 -10.06 5.63
N ASP A 769 16.27 -9.30 6.20
CA ASP A 769 16.45 -7.87 6.44
C ASP A 769 17.30 -7.54 7.69
N PHE A 770 17.40 -8.44 8.68
CA PHE A 770 17.95 -8.16 10.02
C PHE A 770 18.91 -9.24 10.55
N ASP A 771 19.81 -8.84 11.46
CA ASP A 771 20.84 -9.71 12.08
C ASP A 771 20.92 -9.57 13.62
N VAL A 772 19.90 -8.98 14.25
CA VAL A 772 19.83 -8.78 15.71
C VAL A 772 19.78 -10.12 16.47
N PRO A 773 20.69 -10.37 17.43
CA PRO A 773 20.68 -11.59 18.25
C PRO A 773 19.38 -11.77 19.04
N MET A 774 19.01 -13.02 19.29
CA MET A 774 17.85 -13.40 20.12
C MET A 774 17.94 -12.78 21.53
N LEU A 775 16.77 -12.54 22.14
CA LEU A 775 16.67 -12.05 23.51
C LEU A 775 17.18 -13.09 24.53
N THR A 776 17.92 -12.61 25.53
CA THR A 776 18.31 -13.35 26.74
C THR A 776 17.73 -12.65 27.98
N LEU A 777 17.81 -13.28 29.15
CA LEU A 777 17.35 -12.65 30.40
C LEU A 777 18.14 -11.38 30.74
N ASP A 778 19.41 -11.32 30.37
CA ASP A 778 20.24 -10.13 30.56
C ASP A 778 19.71 -8.91 29.82
N ASP A 779 18.93 -9.07 28.74
CA ASP A 779 18.35 -7.93 28.02
C ASP A 779 17.28 -7.19 28.82
N PHE A 780 16.79 -7.73 29.94
CA PHE A 780 15.69 -7.18 30.75
C PHE A 780 16.16 -6.55 32.07
N GLU A 781 15.44 -5.54 32.57
CA GLU A 781 15.68 -4.92 33.88
C GLU A 781 15.03 -5.75 35.02
N ILE A 782 15.51 -6.97 35.25
CA ILE A 782 15.05 -7.86 36.32
C ILE A 782 15.66 -7.40 37.66
N ALA A 783 14.96 -6.49 38.34
CA ALA A 783 15.35 -5.91 39.63
C ALA A 783 14.14 -5.28 40.35
N PRO A 784 14.07 -5.33 41.70
CA PRO A 784 12.94 -4.79 42.44
C PRO A 784 12.94 -3.26 42.41
N LEU A 785 11.81 -2.65 42.03
CA LEU A 785 11.66 -1.19 42.02
C LEU A 785 11.77 -0.61 43.44
N PRO A 786 12.65 0.38 43.69
CA PRO A 786 12.84 0.98 45.01
C PRO A 786 11.55 1.50 45.67
N GLU A 787 11.40 1.26 46.98
CA GLU A 787 10.25 1.74 47.79
C GLU A 787 10.13 3.27 47.84
N SER A 788 11.20 3.99 47.50
CA SER A 788 11.20 5.45 47.36
C SER A 788 10.29 5.93 46.22
N ILE A 789 10.01 5.10 45.22
CA ILE A 789 9.23 5.44 44.03
C ILE A 789 7.73 5.25 44.30
N LYS A 790 7.02 6.37 44.38
CA LYS A 790 5.60 6.47 44.80
C LYS A 790 4.65 6.81 43.64
N CYS A 791 5.13 6.80 42.40
CA CYS A 791 4.30 7.03 41.23
C CYS A 791 3.44 5.82 40.87
N LEU A 792 3.86 4.62 41.27
CA LEU A 792 3.07 3.40 41.18
C LEU A 792 2.37 3.09 42.51
N PRO A 793 1.17 2.48 42.47
CA PRO A 793 0.51 1.87 43.62
C PRO A 793 1.39 0.81 44.34
N ALA A 794 1.02 0.51 45.58
CA ALA A 794 1.75 -0.46 46.42
C ALA A 794 1.42 -1.93 46.03
N ASP A 795 0.19 -2.17 45.55
CA ASP A 795 -0.33 -3.44 45.07
C ASP A 795 0.15 -3.82 43.65
N CYS A 796 0.89 -2.93 42.97
CA CYS A 796 1.60 -3.20 41.72
C CYS A 796 2.77 -4.19 41.94
N ARG A 797 2.47 -5.46 42.24
CA ARG A 797 3.45 -6.48 42.70
C ARG A 797 4.54 -6.76 41.67
N ILE A 798 4.20 -6.79 40.38
CA ILE A 798 5.13 -7.08 39.27
C ILE A 798 6.32 -6.10 39.22
N ALA A 799 6.16 -4.86 39.70
CA ALA A 799 7.25 -3.90 39.76
C ALA A 799 8.31 -4.24 40.83
N ARG A 800 7.99 -5.08 41.81
CA ARG A 800 8.83 -5.35 43.00
C ARG A 800 9.18 -6.83 43.19
N ASP A 801 8.44 -7.72 42.54
CA ASP A 801 8.69 -9.16 42.52
C ASP A 801 9.66 -9.55 41.39
N VAL A 802 10.85 -9.99 41.77
CA VAL A 802 11.96 -10.31 40.86
C VAL A 802 11.75 -11.62 40.12
N ASP A 803 11.11 -12.62 40.73
CA ASP A 803 10.83 -13.88 40.02
C ASP A 803 9.65 -13.70 39.06
N ALA A 804 8.62 -12.93 39.43
CA ALA A 804 7.56 -12.57 38.50
C ALA A 804 8.11 -11.83 37.25
N GLN A 805 9.07 -10.91 37.43
CA GLN A 805 9.78 -10.26 36.32
C GLN A 805 10.54 -11.27 35.46
N ARG A 806 11.25 -12.22 36.09
CA ARG A 806 11.99 -13.29 35.40
C ARG A 806 11.04 -14.19 34.59
N GLN A 807 9.95 -14.69 35.17
CA GLN A 807 8.94 -15.50 34.47
C GLN A 807 8.35 -14.77 33.26
N LEU A 808 8.06 -13.47 33.39
CA LEU A 808 7.55 -12.63 32.31
C LEU A 808 8.60 -12.39 31.20
N ALA A 809 9.86 -12.19 31.55
CA ALA A 809 10.95 -12.09 30.59
C ALA A 809 11.13 -13.41 29.81
N ILE A 810 11.08 -14.57 30.47
CA ILE A 810 11.09 -15.89 29.82
C ILE A 810 9.94 -16.00 28.80
N MET A 811 8.69 -15.73 29.22
CA MET A 811 7.55 -15.79 28.31
C MET A 811 7.65 -14.79 27.13
N CYS A 812 8.31 -13.65 27.31
CA CYS A 812 8.59 -12.71 26.22
C CYS A 812 9.64 -13.26 25.23
N ILE A 813 10.66 -13.98 25.71
CA ILE A 813 11.65 -14.66 24.87
C ILE A 813 10.99 -15.80 24.08
N GLU A 814 10.18 -16.64 24.72
CA GLU A 814 9.48 -17.73 24.02
C GLU A 814 8.46 -17.22 23.02
N LYS A 815 7.79 -16.08 23.30
CA LYS A 815 6.95 -15.39 22.32
C LYS A 815 7.74 -14.90 21.09
N ALA A 816 8.98 -14.45 21.28
CA ALA A 816 9.85 -14.06 20.17
C ALA A 816 10.22 -15.26 19.28
N ARG A 817 10.54 -16.42 19.89
CA ARG A 817 10.78 -17.67 19.15
C ARG A 817 9.53 -18.15 18.41
N LEU A 818 8.36 -18.16 19.05
CA LEU A 818 7.09 -18.50 18.40
C LEU A 818 6.77 -17.58 17.21
N CYS A 819 7.18 -16.31 17.26
CA CYS A 819 7.03 -15.39 16.12
C CYS A 819 7.93 -15.74 14.92
N LEU A 820 9.03 -16.48 15.11
CA LEU A 820 9.80 -17.06 13.99
C LEU A 820 8.99 -18.19 13.33
N CYS A 821 8.41 -19.11 14.11
CA CYS A 821 7.53 -20.17 13.59
C CYS A 821 6.31 -19.59 12.84
N ILE A 822 5.68 -18.53 13.37
CA ILE A 822 4.62 -17.77 12.67
C ILE A 822 5.12 -17.24 11.32
N SER A 823 6.37 -16.76 11.25
CA SER A 823 6.97 -16.30 10.00
C SER A 823 7.04 -17.40 8.94
N HIS A 824 7.38 -18.63 9.33
CA HIS A 824 7.47 -19.78 8.43
C HIS A 824 6.08 -20.31 8.03
N VAL A 825 5.15 -20.43 8.99
CA VAL A 825 3.76 -20.83 8.71
C VAL A 825 3.11 -19.88 7.72
N LEU A 826 3.24 -18.56 7.92
CA LEU A 826 2.66 -17.57 7.00
C LEU A 826 3.34 -17.58 5.62
N SER A 827 4.67 -17.70 5.54
CA SER A 827 5.35 -17.71 4.23
C SER A 827 5.15 -19.00 3.43
N LYS A 828 4.97 -20.14 4.11
CA LYS A 828 4.74 -21.45 3.49
C LYS A 828 3.28 -21.66 3.10
N GLN A 829 2.31 -21.38 3.98
CA GLN A 829 0.88 -21.64 3.70
C GLN A 829 0.13 -20.50 3.01
N TYR A 830 0.63 -19.26 3.05
CA TYR A 830 -0.10 -18.09 2.53
C TYR A 830 0.71 -17.31 1.49
N CYS A 831 0.00 -16.61 0.61
CA CYS A 831 0.55 -15.74 -0.43
C CYS A 831 -0.28 -14.46 -0.57
N VAL A 832 0.24 -13.48 -1.30
CA VAL A 832 -0.47 -12.22 -1.61
C VAL A 832 -1.33 -12.35 -2.89
N LEU A 833 -0.92 -13.23 -3.80
CA LEU A 833 -1.51 -13.41 -5.12
C LEU A 833 -2.08 -14.83 -5.23
N ASN A 834 -3.37 -14.92 -5.57
CA ASN A 834 -3.97 -16.12 -6.11
C ASN A 834 -4.04 -15.93 -7.64
N ASN A 835 -3.32 -16.76 -8.41
CA ASN A 835 -2.84 -16.39 -9.75
C ASN A 835 -3.89 -15.95 -10.78
N ASN A 836 -5.17 -16.31 -10.62
CA ASN A 836 -6.22 -16.11 -11.64
C ASN A 836 -7.38 -15.18 -11.22
N HIS A 837 -7.32 -14.46 -10.08
CA HIS A 837 -8.47 -13.70 -9.55
C HIS A 837 -8.18 -12.21 -9.24
N GLY A 838 -7.57 -11.51 -10.20
CA GLY A 838 -7.11 -10.12 -10.03
C GLY A 838 -8.10 -9.00 -10.40
N LEU A 839 -9.31 -9.30 -10.88
CA LEU A 839 -10.17 -8.31 -11.57
C LEU A 839 -11.67 -8.28 -11.18
N GLN A 840 -12.13 -9.12 -10.24
CA GLN A 840 -13.56 -9.27 -9.92
C GLN A 840 -14.00 -8.71 -8.54
N ASN A 841 -13.18 -7.92 -7.86
CA ASN A 841 -13.52 -7.36 -6.53
C ASN A 841 -12.95 -5.94 -6.35
N ASP A 842 -13.73 -5.01 -5.78
CA ASP A 842 -13.34 -3.63 -5.42
C ASP A 842 -12.27 -3.53 -4.29
N ARG A 843 -11.58 -4.63 -3.97
CA ARG A 843 -10.74 -4.76 -2.77
C ARG A 843 -9.33 -4.20 -3.05
N THR A 844 -9.15 -2.90 -2.86
CA THR A 844 -7.86 -2.17 -2.93
C THR A 844 -6.86 -2.54 -1.81
N THR A 845 -7.03 -3.69 -1.16
CA THR A 845 -6.57 -3.95 0.22
C THR A 845 -5.79 -5.26 0.27
N MET A 846 -4.46 -5.14 0.28
CA MET A 846 -3.51 -6.25 0.27
C MET A 846 -3.71 -7.22 1.46
N MET A 847 -4.00 -8.49 1.17
CA MET A 847 -4.26 -9.55 2.16
C MET A 847 -3.43 -10.81 1.87
N LEU A 848 -3.31 -11.67 2.89
CA LEU A 848 -2.80 -13.04 2.79
C LEU A 848 -3.94 -14.02 2.51
N LEU A 849 -3.82 -14.75 1.40
CA LEU A 849 -4.71 -15.82 0.97
C LEU A 849 -4.00 -17.17 1.14
N PRO A 850 -4.70 -18.28 1.44
CA PRO A 850 -4.09 -19.60 1.43
C PRO A 850 -3.56 -19.97 0.04
N LYS A 851 -2.40 -20.61 -0.03
CA LYS A 851 -1.88 -21.16 -1.29
C LYS A 851 -2.66 -22.42 -1.67
N LYS A 852 -2.92 -22.61 -2.98
CA LYS A 852 -3.26 -23.93 -3.52
C LYS A 852 -1.98 -24.77 -3.58
N LEU A 853 -1.74 -25.58 -2.55
CA LEU A 853 -0.67 -26.58 -2.48
C LEU A 853 -1.28 -27.99 -2.44
N ASP A 854 -0.66 -28.94 -3.11
CA ASP A 854 -1.04 -30.35 -3.03
C ASP A 854 -0.69 -30.91 -1.62
N PRO A 855 -1.56 -31.71 -0.97
CA PRO A 855 -1.30 -32.28 0.35
C PRO A 855 0.00 -33.10 0.44
N ALA A 856 0.39 -33.80 -0.64
CA ALA A 856 1.57 -34.66 -0.67
C ALA A 856 2.90 -33.88 -0.78
N THR A 857 2.90 -32.72 -1.45
CA THR A 857 4.06 -31.79 -1.52
C THR A 857 4.05 -30.71 -0.44
N SER A 858 3.04 -30.68 0.44
CA SER A 858 2.85 -29.57 1.37
C SER A 858 3.90 -29.54 2.50
N GLU A 859 4.57 -28.38 2.65
CA GLU A 859 5.55 -28.11 3.71
C GLU A 859 4.95 -28.05 5.14
N VAL A 860 3.67 -28.41 5.34
CA VAL A 860 3.00 -28.42 6.65
C VAL A 860 3.79 -29.23 7.67
N LYS A 861 4.31 -30.41 7.29
CA LYS A 861 5.00 -31.32 8.21
C LYS A 861 6.19 -30.65 8.89
N THR A 862 7.03 -29.93 8.15
CA THR A 862 8.19 -29.21 8.72
C THR A 862 7.75 -28.10 9.69
N CYS A 863 6.66 -27.40 9.40
CA CYS A 863 6.14 -26.39 10.32
C CYS A 863 5.46 -26.99 11.57
N ASP A 864 4.81 -28.16 11.45
CA ASP A 864 4.30 -28.86 12.63
C ASP A 864 5.47 -29.40 13.47
N GLU A 865 6.50 -29.98 12.86
CA GLU A 865 7.75 -30.39 13.54
C GLU A 865 8.43 -29.22 14.27
N GLU A 866 8.54 -28.03 13.65
CA GLU A 866 9.02 -26.80 14.30
C GLU A 866 8.13 -26.38 15.49
N LEU A 867 6.80 -26.46 15.35
CA LEU A 867 5.84 -26.08 16.38
C LEU A 867 5.83 -27.07 17.56
N GLN A 868 5.84 -28.39 17.30
CA GLN A 868 5.95 -29.41 18.35
C GLN A 868 7.29 -29.30 19.08
N LYS A 869 8.39 -29.05 18.35
CA LYS A 869 9.72 -28.79 18.95
C LYS A 869 9.69 -27.57 19.87
N TRP A 870 9.11 -26.46 19.42
CA TRP A 870 9.01 -25.26 20.26
C TRP A 870 8.21 -25.53 21.55
N VAL A 871 7.14 -26.33 21.51
CA VAL A 871 6.38 -26.73 22.72
C VAL A 871 7.19 -27.65 23.63
N SER A 872 7.93 -28.62 23.10
CA SER A 872 8.70 -29.58 23.92
C SER A 872 9.94 -28.95 24.57
N GLU A 873 10.53 -27.93 23.94
CA GLU A 873 11.65 -27.14 24.47
C GLU A 873 11.23 -25.98 25.40
N LEU A 874 9.93 -25.80 25.69
CA LEU A 874 9.46 -24.75 26.60
C LEU A 874 10.03 -24.92 28.02
N PRO A 875 10.56 -23.84 28.65
CA PRO A 875 10.90 -23.83 30.08
C PRO A 875 9.64 -23.86 30.95
N GLU A 876 9.73 -24.42 32.16
CA GLU A 876 8.59 -24.64 33.08
C GLU A 876 7.76 -23.38 33.33
N GLU A 877 8.40 -22.21 33.41
CA GLU A 877 7.75 -20.92 33.62
C GLU A 877 6.79 -20.55 32.47
N ALA A 878 7.08 -21.00 31.25
CA ALA A 878 6.30 -20.75 30.03
C ALA A 878 5.41 -21.94 29.60
N LYS A 879 5.59 -23.13 30.18
CA LYS A 879 4.66 -24.26 29.99
C LYS A 879 3.25 -23.91 30.45
N TYR A 880 2.26 -24.54 29.84
CA TYR A 880 0.87 -24.32 30.22
C TYR A 880 0.55 -24.99 31.57
N THR A 881 -0.22 -24.32 32.43
CA THR A 881 -0.65 -24.87 33.72
C THR A 881 -2.04 -24.38 34.09
N ASP A 882 -2.80 -25.28 34.71
CA ASP A 882 -4.15 -25.04 35.22
C ASP A 882 -4.14 -24.39 36.61
N LYS A 883 -2.98 -24.36 37.28
CA LYS A 883 -2.81 -23.80 38.63
C LYS A 883 -2.54 -22.28 38.52
N PRO A 884 -3.31 -21.41 39.20
CA PRO A 884 -3.05 -19.97 39.19
C PRO A 884 -1.74 -19.65 39.91
N SER A 885 -0.91 -18.78 39.32
CA SER A 885 0.34 -18.32 39.95
C SER A 885 0.13 -17.31 41.08
N GLY A 886 -1.10 -16.80 41.22
CA GLY A 886 -1.42 -15.66 42.10
C GLY A 886 -1.06 -14.30 41.50
N HIS A 887 -0.49 -14.27 40.30
CA HIS A 887 -0.04 -13.07 39.60
C HIS A 887 -0.75 -12.95 38.25
N ALA A 888 -1.78 -12.09 38.18
CA ALA A 888 -2.63 -11.88 37.01
C ALA A 888 -1.85 -11.69 35.70
N ALA A 889 -0.73 -10.95 35.74
CA ALA A 889 0.15 -10.72 34.59
C ALA A 889 0.83 -12.01 34.07
N ILE A 890 1.23 -12.91 34.97
CA ILE A 890 1.87 -14.18 34.63
C ILE A 890 0.84 -15.13 34.01
N ASP A 891 -0.30 -15.30 34.68
CA ASP A 891 -1.37 -16.20 34.22
C ASP A 891 -1.94 -15.75 32.86
N LEU A 892 -2.14 -14.44 32.67
CA LEU A 892 -2.53 -13.84 31.40
C LEU A 892 -1.47 -14.04 30.30
N SER A 893 -0.19 -13.79 30.58
CA SER A 893 0.90 -13.91 29.60
C SER A 893 1.07 -15.36 29.14
N ARG A 894 1.00 -16.32 30.08
CA ARG A 894 1.04 -17.76 29.81
C ARG A 894 -0.14 -18.19 28.95
N CYS A 895 -1.36 -17.78 29.30
CA CYS A 895 -2.55 -18.07 28.51
C CYS A 895 -2.46 -17.48 27.09
N LEU A 896 -2.04 -16.23 26.95
CA LEU A 896 -1.85 -15.58 25.64
C LEU A 896 -0.80 -16.28 24.77
N LEU A 897 0.33 -16.71 25.36
CA LEU A 897 1.38 -17.43 24.65
C LEU A 897 0.85 -18.73 24.02
N HIS A 898 0.11 -19.52 24.80
CA HIS A 898 -0.50 -20.78 24.33
C HIS A 898 -1.68 -20.56 23.38
N MET A 899 -2.50 -19.52 23.57
CA MET A 899 -3.55 -19.17 22.60
C MET A 899 -2.97 -18.73 21.24
N VAL A 900 -1.85 -18.00 21.23
CA VAL A 900 -1.13 -17.65 19.99
C VAL A 900 -0.53 -18.91 19.33
N PHE A 901 0.03 -19.84 20.12
CA PHE A 901 0.49 -21.14 19.60
C PHE A 901 -0.64 -21.91 18.91
N PHE A 902 -1.78 -22.13 19.58
CA PHE A 902 -2.92 -22.84 18.97
C PHE A 902 -3.52 -22.07 17.78
N THR A 903 -3.48 -20.74 17.79
CA THR A 903 -3.89 -19.93 16.63
C THR A 903 -2.95 -20.15 15.44
N THR A 904 -1.65 -20.32 15.69
CA THR A 904 -0.63 -20.61 14.68
C THR A 904 -0.78 -22.02 14.11
N LEU A 905 -1.02 -23.02 14.97
CA LEU A 905 -1.35 -24.39 14.57
C LEU A 905 -2.66 -24.45 13.75
N SER A 906 -3.68 -23.71 14.17
CA SER A 906 -4.91 -23.56 13.39
C SER A 906 -4.64 -22.92 12.03
N ALA A 907 -3.86 -21.84 11.96
CA ALA A 907 -3.48 -21.19 10.70
C ALA A 907 -2.66 -22.09 9.77
N LEU A 908 -1.85 -23.02 10.30
CA LEU A 908 -1.08 -24.00 9.55
C LEU A 908 -1.98 -25.05 8.86
N HIS A 909 -2.93 -25.63 9.59
CA HIS A 909 -3.75 -26.75 9.09
C HIS A 909 -5.09 -26.33 8.45
N ARG A 910 -5.64 -25.15 8.77
CA ARG A 910 -6.93 -24.65 8.26
C ARG A 910 -7.04 -24.62 6.72
N PRO A 911 -5.99 -24.33 5.92
CA PRO A 911 -6.04 -24.44 4.46
C PRO A 911 -6.44 -25.82 3.93
N GLN A 912 -6.16 -26.89 4.68
CA GLN A 912 -6.42 -28.28 4.29
C GLN A 912 -7.77 -28.82 4.81
N VAL A 913 -8.52 -28.02 5.57
CA VAL A 913 -9.74 -28.45 6.29
C VAL A 913 -11.01 -27.77 5.76
N LEU A 914 -10.86 -26.66 5.03
CA LEU A 914 -11.98 -25.96 4.40
C LEU A 914 -12.18 -26.45 2.96
N PRO A 915 -13.43 -26.69 2.51
CA PRO A 915 -13.68 -27.17 1.15
C PRO A 915 -13.27 -26.14 0.10
N ASN A 916 -12.68 -26.61 -1.00
CA ASN A 916 -12.37 -25.79 -2.16
C ASN A 916 -13.66 -25.22 -2.78
N ALA A 917 -13.70 -23.90 -2.97
CA ALA A 917 -14.46 -23.35 -4.09
C ALA A 917 -13.67 -23.63 -5.38
N GLN A 918 -14.36 -24.15 -6.41
CA GLN A 918 -13.82 -24.72 -7.65
C GLN A 918 -13.22 -26.14 -7.51
N GLY A 919 -13.87 -27.13 -8.14
CA GLY A 919 -13.21 -28.31 -8.71
C GLY A 919 -12.88 -29.48 -7.77
N ALA A 920 -13.89 -30.14 -7.21
CA ALA A 920 -13.78 -31.53 -6.75
C ALA A 920 -14.96 -32.33 -7.36
N SER A 921 -14.68 -33.30 -8.22
CA SER A 921 -15.70 -34.13 -8.85
C SER A 921 -16.16 -35.25 -7.89
N ALA A 922 -17.47 -35.46 -7.78
CA ALA A 922 -18.06 -36.47 -6.90
C ALA A 922 -18.05 -37.88 -7.52
N CYS A 923 -16.92 -38.28 -8.12
CA CYS A 923 -16.82 -39.50 -8.95
C CYS A 923 -15.53 -40.32 -8.77
N THR A 924 -14.98 -40.40 -7.55
CA THR A 924 -14.05 -41.50 -7.18
C THR A 924 -14.09 -41.73 -5.67
N PRO A 925 -14.24 -42.98 -5.18
CA PRO A 925 -13.95 -43.30 -3.79
C PRO A 925 -12.48 -43.01 -3.48
N PRO A 926 -12.15 -42.44 -2.30
CA PRO A 926 -10.78 -42.15 -1.94
C PRO A 926 -9.98 -43.46 -1.80
N LYS A 927 -8.92 -43.61 -2.61
CA LYS A 927 -7.98 -44.72 -2.45
C LYS A 927 -7.34 -44.62 -1.07
N ALA A 928 -7.55 -45.64 -0.21
CA ALA A 928 -6.95 -45.71 1.11
C ALA A 928 -5.43 -45.56 1.02
N GLY A 929 -4.91 -44.47 1.59
CA GLY A 929 -3.53 -44.04 1.44
C GLY A 929 -3.23 -42.73 2.18
N ALA A 930 -1.95 -42.39 2.27
CA ALA A 930 -1.41 -41.36 3.18
C ALA A 930 -2.03 -39.95 3.02
N GLU A 931 -2.60 -39.63 1.85
CA GLU A 931 -3.28 -38.34 1.63
C GLU A 931 -4.51 -38.17 2.54
N SER A 932 -5.31 -39.22 2.73
CA SER A 932 -6.46 -39.17 3.66
C SER A 932 -5.99 -39.00 5.09
N GLU A 933 -4.95 -39.73 5.50
CA GLU A 933 -4.38 -39.66 6.85
C GLU A 933 -3.89 -38.24 7.19
N LEU A 934 -3.25 -37.56 6.23
CA LEU A 934 -2.78 -36.18 6.38
C LEU A 934 -3.95 -35.19 6.53
N LEU A 935 -5.01 -35.34 5.74
CA LEU A 935 -6.22 -34.53 5.89
C LEU A 935 -6.89 -34.75 7.25
N ASP A 936 -6.88 -35.98 7.77
CA ASP A 936 -7.42 -36.31 9.10
C ASP A 936 -6.51 -35.85 10.25
N VAL A 937 -5.19 -35.81 10.09
CA VAL A 937 -4.28 -35.09 11.01
C VAL A 937 -4.65 -33.61 11.04
N SER A 938 -4.82 -32.96 9.89
CA SER A 938 -5.16 -31.54 9.80
C SER A 938 -6.55 -31.22 10.39
N ARG A 939 -7.58 -32.03 10.10
CA ARG A 939 -8.92 -31.93 10.74
C ARG A 939 -8.81 -32.00 12.28
N ARG A 940 -8.07 -32.98 12.80
CA ARG A 940 -7.84 -33.13 14.25
C ARG A 940 -7.08 -31.96 14.86
N ASN A 941 -6.00 -31.48 14.23
CA ASN A 941 -5.22 -30.35 14.75
C ASN A 941 -5.99 -29.02 14.77
N VAL A 942 -6.83 -28.75 13.75
CA VAL A 942 -7.70 -27.57 13.72
C VAL A 942 -8.76 -27.61 14.84
N ARG A 943 -9.44 -28.75 15.04
CA ARG A 943 -10.41 -28.95 16.13
C ARG A 943 -9.76 -28.89 17.52
N ARG A 944 -8.59 -29.53 17.69
CA ARG A 944 -7.77 -29.47 18.92
C ARG A 944 -7.41 -28.02 19.29
N ALA A 945 -6.97 -27.23 18.32
CA ALA A 945 -6.65 -25.83 18.53
C ALA A 945 -7.86 -25.00 18.97
N ALA A 946 -9.03 -25.16 18.32
CA ALA A 946 -10.25 -24.44 18.68
C ALA A 946 -10.71 -24.77 20.11
N SER A 947 -10.75 -26.06 20.48
CA SER A 947 -11.11 -26.50 21.83
C SER A 947 -10.10 -26.04 22.90
N ALA A 948 -8.80 -26.05 22.60
CA ALA A 948 -7.77 -25.56 23.52
C ALA A 948 -7.89 -24.04 23.76
N ILE A 949 -8.03 -23.23 22.69
CA ILE A 949 -8.28 -21.79 22.80
C ILE A 949 -9.53 -21.50 23.63
N THR A 950 -10.60 -22.28 23.43
CA THR A 950 -11.86 -22.17 24.19
C THR A 950 -11.65 -22.45 25.68
N SER A 951 -10.97 -23.55 26.01
CA SER A 951 -10.65 -23.93 27.40
C SER A 951 -9.79 -22.89 28.12
N ILE A 952 -8.83 -22.27 27.42
CA ILE A 952 -7.99 -21.20 27.97
C ILE A 952 -8.84 -19.93 28.17
N ALA A 953 -9.65 -19.55 27.19
CA ALA A 953 -10.53 -18.38 27.25
C ALA A 953 -11.56 -18.47 28.39
N GLN A 954 -12.18 -19.63 28.58
CA GLN A 954 -13.09 -19.89 29.71
C GLN A 954 -12.43 -19.68 31.06
N ARG A 955 -11.16 -20.06 31.22
CA ARG A 955 -10.44 -19.95 32.50
C ARG A 955 -9.93 -18.54 32.76
N LEU A 956 -9.52 -17.82 31.71
CA LEU A 956 -9.34 -16.36 31.80
C LEU A 956 -10.65 -15.67 32.23
N ASP A 957 -11.80 -16.17 31.81
CA ASP A 957 -13.10 -15.59 32.19
C ASP A 957 -13.48 -15.89 33.64
N ALA A 958 -13.34 -17.16 34.07
CA ALA A 958 -13.58 -17.58 35.44
C ALA A 958 -12.66 -16.88 36.45
N SER A 959 -11.41 -16.61 36.08
CA SER A 959 -10.43 -15.86 36.88
C SER A 959 -10.57 -14.32 36.75
N GLY A 960 -11.56 -13.81 35.99
CA GLY A 960 -11.79 -12.38 35.81
C GLY A 960 -10.71 -11.63 35.02
N LEU A 961 -9.85 -12.35 34.28
CA LEU A 961 -8.69 -11.83 33.56
C LEU A 961 -8.98 -11.39 32.12
N VAL A 962 -10.14 -11.74 31.56
CA VAL A 962 -10.55 -11.33 30.18
C VAL A 962 -10.47 -9.81 29.97
N GLN A 963 -10.75 -9.02 31.01
CA GLN A 963 -10.66 -7.54 30.95
C GLN A 963 -9.24 -7.00 30.71
N TYR A 964 -8.20 -7.84 30.89
CA TYR A 964 -6.80 -7.51 30.69
C TYR A 964 -6.22 -8.04 29.37
N LEU A 965 -7.01 -8.75 28.57
CA LEU A 965 -6.57 -9.21 27.25
C LEU A 965 -6.30 -8.01 26.32
N PRO A 966 -5.14 -7.94 25.64
CA PRO A 966 -4.89 -6.96 24.58
C PRO A 966 -5.76 -7.27 23.36
N THR A 967 -5.73 -6.43 22.32
CA THR A 967 -6.46 -6.66 21.06
C THR A 967 -6.19 -8.03 20.44
N THR A 968 -5.01 -8.62 20.71
CA THR A 968 -4.65 -10.00 20.31
C THR A 968 -5.62 -11.06 20.85
N GLY A 969 -6.34 -10.79 21.96
CA GLY A 969 -7.42 -11.67 22.45
C GLY A 969 -8.53 -11.88 21.42
N VAL A 970 -8.91 -10.82 20.69
CA VAL A 970 -9.88 -10.91 19.58
C VAL A 970 -9.30 -11.76 18.44
N THR A 971 -8.02 -11.51 18.08
CA THR A 971 -7.28 -12.25 17.05
C THR A 971 -7.26 -13.77 17.29
N VAL A 972 -7.03 -14.22 18.53
CA VAL A 972 -6.92 -15.66 18.83
C VAL A 972 -8.29 -16.33 18.99
N LEU A 973 -9.32 -15.60 19.44
CA LEU A 973 -10.67 -16.14 19.61
C LEU A 973 -11.39 -16.35 18.27
N LEU A 974 -11.28 -15.40 17.34
CA LEU A 974 -12.06 -15.42 16.09
C LEU A 974 -11.86 -16.72 15.27
N PRO A 975 -10.64 -17.26 15.07
CA PRO A 975 -10.45 -18.55 14.40
C PRO A 975 -11.14 -19.71 15.13
N ALA A 976 -11.04 -19.79 16.46
CA ALA A 976 -11.69 -20.85 17.24
C ALA A 976 -13.22 -20.78 17.13
N ILE A 977 -13.80 -19.58 17.16
CA ILE A 977 -15.25 -19.37 16.96
C ILE A 977 -15.67 -19.81 15.56
N ILE A 978 -14.88 -19.52 14.52
CA ILE A 978 -15.16 -19.92 13.13
C ILE A 978 -15.16 -21.45 12.99
N ILE A 979 -14.21 -22.16 13.61
CA ILE A 979 -14.18 -23.63 13.57
C ILE A 979 -15.40 -24.23 14.28
N HIS A 980 -15.74 -23.74 15.48
CA HIS A 980 -16.96 -24.17 16.17
C HIS A 980 -18.23 -23.89 15.35
N LEU A 981 -18.31 -22.72 14.69
CA LEU A 981 -19.46 -22.34 13.86
C LEU A 981 -19.64 -23.28 12.64
N LEU A 982 -18.55 -23.80 12.08
CA LEU A 982 -18.59 -24.80 11.01
C LEU A 982 -19.02 -26.17 11.54
N ASP A 983 -18.43 -26.62 12.65
CA ASP A 983 -18.70 -27.94 13.23
C ASP A 983 -20.09 -28.04 13.92
N ILE A 984 -20.81 -26.93 14.11
CA ILE A 984 -22.26 -26.94 14.44
C ILE A 984 -23.10 -27.65 13.36
N LYS A 985 -22.60 -27.77 12.12
CA LYS A 985 -23.22 -28.54 11.02
C LYS A 985 -22.63 -29.94 10.79
N ALA A 986 -21.73 -30.42 11.65
CA ALA A 986 -21.14 -31.76 11.52
C ALA A 986 -22.21 -32.88 11.52
N PRO A 987 -21.97 -34.03 10.86
CA PRO A 987 -22.93 -35.13 10.84
C PRO A 987 -23.07 -35.82 12.21
N GLU A 988 -22.02 -35.83 13.05
CA GLU A 988 -22.08 -36.43 14.38
C GLU A 988 -22.73 -35.47 15.39
N GLU A 989 -23.74 -35.95 16.12
CA GLU A 989 -24.49 -35.12 17.08
C GLU A 989 -23.60 -34.60 18.22
N GLU A 990 -22.66 -35.42 18.69
CA GLU A 990 -21.72 -35.03 19.74
C GLU A 990 -20.77 -33.92 19.30
N THR A 991 -20.29 -33.97 18.05
CA THR A 991 -19.51 -32.88 17.44
C THR A 991 -20.33 -31.59 17.39
N ARG A 992 -21.57 -31.64 16.87
CA ARG A 992 -22.46 -30.45 16.84
C ARG A 992 -22.69 -29.85 18.22
N ARG A 993 -22.97 -30.71 19.21
CA ARG A 993 -23.29 -30.32 20.59
C ARG A 993 -22.10 -29.68 21.28
N THR A 994 -20.92 -30.28 21.17
CA THR A 994 -19.68 -29.77 21.76
C THR A 994 -19.22 -28.48 21.08
N SER A 995 -19.35 -28.38 19.74
CA SER A 995 -19.02 -27.15 19.00
C SER A 995 -20.00 -26.02 19.25
N LEU A 996 -21.31 -26.28 19.38
CA LEU A 996 -22.29 -25.27 19.80
C LEU A 996 -21.95 -24.71 21.19
N ARG A 997 -21.57 -25.58 22.12
CA ARG A 997 -21.13 -25.17 23.46
C ARG A 997 -19.85 -24.33 23.38
N GLY A 998 -18.85 -24.75 22.61
CA GLY A 998 -17.60 -24.02 22.41
C GLY A 998 -17.79 -22.64 21.75
N PHE A 999 -18.71 -22.56 20.77
CA PHE A 999 -19.16 -21.29 20.18
C PHE A 999 -19.72 -20.35 21.25
N CYS A 1000 -20.70 -20.81 22.04
CA CYS A 1000 -21.34 -20.00 23.09
C CYS A 1000 -20.31 -19.50 24.13
N GLN A 1001 -19.36 -20.36 24.51
CA GLN A 1001 -18.31 -20.04 25.48
C GLN A 1001 -17.34 -18.96 24.95
N CYS A 1002 -16.85 -19.11 23.72
CA CYS A 1002 -16.00 -18.09 23.11
C CYS A 1002 -16.75 -16.78 22.81
N MET A 1003 -18.05 -16.83 22.49
CA MET A 1003 -18.87 -15.63 22.29
C MET A 1003 -19.14 -14.87 23.60
N ALA A 1004 -19.28 -15.55 24.73
CA ALA A 1004 -19.37 -14.89 26.04
C ALA A 1004 -18.09 -14.09 26.37
N VAL A 1005 -16.91 -14.64 26.03
CA VAL A 1005 -15.61 -13.94 26.18
C VAL A 1005 -15.48 -12.80 25.17
N MET A 1006 -15.82 -13.03 23.90
CA MET A 1006 -15.81 -11.99 22.86
C MET A 1006 -16.71 -10.81 23.24
N GLY A 1007 -17.89 -11.07 23.83
CA GLY A 1007 -18.81 -10.05 24.34
C GLY A 1007 -18.14 -9.08 25.32
N LYS A 1008 -17.34 -9.59 26.27
CA LYS A 1008 -16.59 -8.75 27.23
C LYS A 1008 -15.46 -7.95 26.58
N LEU A 1009 -14.92 -8.42 25.45
CA LEU A 1009 -13.93 -7.67 24.67
C LEU A 1009 -14.55 -6.52 23.86
N ARG A 1010 -15.87 -6.55 23.58
CA ARG A 1010 -16.59 -5.45 22.92
C ARG A 1010 -16.52 -4.14 23.71
N ASP A 1011 -16.53 -4.19 25.04
CA ASP A 1011 -16.37 -2.99 25.88
C ASP A 1011 -14.97 -2.35 25.77
N LEU A 1012 -13.97 -3.09 25.29
CA LEU A 1012 -12.57 -2.70 25.23
C LEU A 1012 -12.11 -2.30 23.81
N TYR A 1013 -12.59 -3.00 22.79
CA TYR A 1013 -12.08 -2.94 21.41
C TYR A 1013 -13.20 -2.92 20.37
N ALA A 1014 -13.20 -1.92 19.48
CA ALA A 1014 -14.08 -1.91 18.29
C ALA A 1014 -13.84 -3.13 17.38
N ALA A 1015 -12.60 -3.67 17.35
CA ALA A 1015 -12.26 -4.91 16.66
C ALA A 1015 -13.16 -6.11 17.07
N ALA A 1016 -13.59 -6.17 18.33
CA ALA A 1016 -14.53 -7.20 18.78
C ALA A 1016 -15.95 -6.96 18.26
N ASP A 1017 -16.43 -5.71 18.21
CA ASP A 1017 -17.73 -5.37 17.62
C ASP A 1017 -17.81 -5.80 16.13
N TYR A 1018 -16.78 -5.49 15.33
CA TYR A 1018 -16.71 -5.94 13.94
C TYR A 1018 -16.60 -7.47 13.80
N SER A 1019 -15.93 -8.13 14.75
CA SER A 1019 -15.80 -9.60 14.77
C SER A 1019 -17.15 -10.27 15.07
N VAL A 1020 -17.98 -9.68 15.95
CA VAL A 1020 -19.34 -10.18 16.22
C VAL A 1020 -20.26 -9.93 15.02
N ALA A 1021 -20.26 -8.73 14.45
CA ALA A 1021 -21.04 -8.42 13.25
C ALA A 1021 -20.70 -9.35 12.07
N PHE A 1022 -19.43 -9.73 11.90
CA PHE A 1022 -19.05 -10.77 10.94
C PHE A 1022 -19.72 -12.12 11.22
N LEU A 1023 -19.66 -12.58 12.46
CA LEU A 1023 -20.19 -13.88 12.84
C LEU A 1023 -21.72 -13.95 12.68
N GLU A 1024 -22.43 -12.84 12.94
CA GLU A 1024 -23.86 -12.72 12.62
C GLU A 1024 -24.14 -12.88 11.13
N ALA A 1025 -23.39 -12.20 10.25
CA ALA A 1025 -23.54 -12.32 8.80
C ALA A 1025 -23.18 -13.74 8.30
N ALA A 1026 -22.17 -14.37 8.91
CA ALA A 1026 -21.80 -15.75 8.63
C ALA A 1026 -22.90 -16.75 9.06
N ILE A 1027 -23.54 -16.53 10.22
CA ILE A 1027 -24.70 -17.32 10.67
C ILE A 1027 -25.87 -17.19 9.68
N ARG A 1028 -26.19 -15.96 9.24
CA ARG A 1028 -27.24 -15.71 8.23
C ARG A 1028 -26.93 -16.44 6.91
N LYS A 1029 -25.73 -16.28 6.35
CA LYS A 1029 -25.32 -16.95 5.09
C LYS A 1029 -25.22 -18.47 5.24
N ALA A 1030 -24.90 -18.98 6.43
CA ALA A 1030 -24.82 -20.41 6.70
C ALA A 1030 -26.19 -21.10 6.76
N GLY A 1031 -27.29 -20.40 7.00
CA GLY A 1031 -28.63 -21.00 7.11
C GLY A 1031 -28.68 -22.09 8.20
N ILE A 1032 -28.43 -21.68 9.45
CA ILE A 1032 -28.42 -22.60 10.60
C ILE A 1032 -29.86 -22.79 11.10
N HIS A 1033 -30.32 -24.04 11.13
CA HIS A 1033 -31.56 -24.43 11.79
C HIS A 1033 -31.23 -25.32 12.98
N VAL A 1034 -31.51 -24.85 14.20
CA VAL A 1034 -31.45 -25.72 15.38
C VAL A 1034 -32.80 -26.42 15.52
N ALA A 1035 -32.77 -27.74 15.63
CA ALA A 1035 -33.98 -28.54 15.83
C ALA A 1035 -34.63 -28.21 17.19
N PRO A 1036 -35.98 -28.13 17.27
CA PRO A 1036 -36.65 -27.97 18.55
C PRO A 1036 -36.42 -29.21 19.42
N VAL A 1037 -35.80 -29.02 20.58
CA VAL A 1037 -35.56 -30.12 21.53
C VAL A 1037 -36.91 -30.69 21.99
N ALA A 1038 -37.09 -32.00 21.83
CA ALA A 1038 -38.36 -32.67 22.13
C ALA A 1038 -38.65 -32.65 23.65
N ALA A 1039 -39.48 -31.71 24.08
CA ALA A 1039 -40.11 -31.78 25.39
C ALA A 1039 -41.03 -33.01 25.43
N ALA A 1040 -40.93 -33.83 26.49
CA ALA A 1040 -41.76 -35.00 26.63
C ALA A 1040 -43.25 -34.61 26.77
N HIS A 1041 -44.08 -35.19 25.91
CA HIS A 1041 -45.54 -35.13 25.85
C HIS A 1041 -46.22 -33.90 25.18
N THR A 1042 -46.89 -34.23 24.05
CA THR A 1042 -48.18 -33.69 23.59
C THR A 1042 -48.31 -32.22 23.19
N SER A 1043 -47.85 -31.88 21.99
CA SER A 1043 -48.56 -31.01 21.02
C SER A 1043 -47.91 -31.12 19.62
N PRO A 1044 -48.61 -30.78 18.52
CA PRO A 1044 -48.07 -30.93 17.16
C PRO A 1044 -46.87 -30.00 16.91
N MET A 1045 -45.92 -30.47 16.11
CA MET A 1045 -44.63 -29.79 15.87
C MET A 1045 -44.81 -28.43 15.20
N ALA A 1046 -44.34 -27.36 15.87
CA ALA A 1046 -44.06 -26.10 15.22
C ALA A 1046 -42.82 -26.23 14.32
N LYS A 1047 -42.83 -25.56 13.16
CA LYS A 1047 -41.66 -25.51 12.24
C LYS A 1047 -40.48 -24.83 12.94
N SER A 1048 -39.26 -25.32 12.70
CA SER A 1048 -38.03 -24.67 13.17
C SER A 1048 -37.87 -23.30 12.53
N ALA A 1049 -37.71 -22.26 13.35
CA ALA A 1049 -37.29 -20.94 12.88
C ALA A 1049 -35.81 -20.99 12.42
N PRO A 1050 -35.41 -20.19 11.41
CA PRO A 1050 -34.00 -19.99 11.10
C PRO A 1050 -33.32 -19.21 12.23
N VAL A 1051 -32.07 -19.57 12.54
CA VAL A 1051 -31.18 -18.79 13.42
C VAL A 1051 -30.57 -17.67 12.58
N THR A 1052 -30.70 -16.41 13.02
CA THR A 1052 -30.29 -15.24 12.22
C THR A 1052 -29.31 -14.29 12.93
N THR A 1053 -29.16 -14.46 14.24
CA THR A 1053 -28.26 -13.67 15.10
C THR A 1053 -27.32 -14.58 15.91
N VAL A 1054 -26.31 -13.98 16.53
CA VAL A 1054 -25.47 -14.65 17.54
C VAL A 1054 -26.30 -15.02 18.76
N GLU A 1055 -27.16 -14.12 19.22
CA GLU A 1055 -28.05 -14.29 20.37
C GLU A 1055 -29.00 -15.49 20.20
N ASP A 1056 -29.59 -15.69 19.01
CA ASP A 1056 -30.42 -16.87 18.69
C ASP A 1056 -29.66 -18.18 18.96
N LEU A 1057 -28.39 -18.24 18.54
CA LEU A 1057 -27.54 -19.43 18.62
C LEU A 1057 -27.03 -19.67 20.04
N VAL A 1058 -26.73 -18.58 20.78
CA VAL A 1058 -26.38 -18.63 22.21
C VAL A 1058 -27.59 -19.07 23.05
N ASP A 1059 -28.81 -18.62 22.71
CA ASP A 1059 -30.03 -19.07 23.36
C ASP A 1059 -30.38 -20.53 23.04
N ALA A 1060 -30.14 -20.98 21.82
CA ALA A 1060 -30.24 -22.39 21.46
C ALA A 1060 -29.28 -23.26 22.30
N GLY A 1061 -28.02 -22.83 22.47
CA GLY A 1061 -27.07 -23.47 23.38
C GLY A 1061 -27.54 -23.50 24.83
N ARG A 1062 -28.04 -22.37 25.36
CA ARG A 1062 -28.60 -22.28 26.72
C ARG A 1062 -29.79 -23.22 26.94
N ARG A 1063 -30.64 -23.44 25.93
CA ARG A 1063 -31.79 -24.38 26.00
C ARG A 1063 -31.34 -25.85 26.08
N LEU A 1064 -30.23 -26.21 25.43
CA LEU A 1064 -29.66 -27.57 25.50
C LEU A 1064 -29.05 -27.88 26.87
N ASP A 1065 -28.25 -26.97 27.44
CA ASP A 1065 -27.66 -27.14 28.80
C ASP A 1065 -28.74 -27.25 29.90
N LEU A 1066 -29.88 -26.56 29.73
CA LEU A 1066 -31.02 -26.63 30.66
C LEU A 1066 -31.72 -28.00 30.68
N VAL A 1067 -31.84 -28.67 29.53
CA VAL A 1067 -32.42 -30.02 29.47
C VAL A 1067 -31.48 -31.04 30.14
N GLN A 1068 -30.17 -30.87 29.99
CA GLN A 1068 -29.17 -31.75 30.61
C GLN A 1068 -29.07 -31.57 32.15
N THR A 1069 -29.37 -30.38 32.67
CA THR A 1069 -29.50 -30.16 34.14
C THR A 1069 -30.82 -30.67 34.72
N ALA A 1070 -31.84 -30.91 33.89
CA ALA A 1070 -33.06 -31.59 34.31
C ALA A 1070 -32.88 -33.11 34.39
N THR A 1071 -32.26 -33.75 33.39
CA THR A 1071 -32.03 -35.20 33.38
C THR A 1071 -31.03 -35.64 34.45
N ASN A 1072 -29.93 -34.90 34.66
CA ASN A 1072 -28.94 -35.20 35.69
C ASN A 1072 -29.45 -35.04 37.15
N ARG A 1073 -30.69 -34.57 37.37
CA ARG A 1073 -31.33 -34.51 38.69
C ARG A 1073 -32.18 -35.74 39.04
N ILE A 1074 -32.33 -36.71 38.12
CA ILE A 1074 -33.22 -37.87 38.31
C ILE A 1074 -32.50 -39.06 38.97
N THR A 1075 -31.16 -39.12 38.91
CA THR A 1075 -30.38 -40.32 39.23
C THR A 1075 -29.72 -40.38 40.61
N ASN A 1076 -29.92 -39.41 41.51
CA ASN A 1076 -29.41 -39.49 42.89
C ASN A 1076 -30.33 -38.79 43.92
N MET A 1077 -30.82 -39.56 44.91
CA MET A 1077 -31.54 -39.07 46.10
C MET A 1077 -31.10 -39.82 47.36
N ARG A 1078 -30.44 -39.14 48.32
CA ARG A 1078 -30.57 -39.28 49.81
C ARG A 1078 -29.57 -38.34 50.55
N PRO A 1079 -29.77 -38.00 51.84
CA PRO A 1079 -30.30 -36.66 52.13
C PRO A 1079 -29.62 -35.87 53.28
N ASN A 1080 -30.10 -34.62 53.47
CA ASN A 1080 -29.84 -33.69 54.60
C ASN A 1080 -28.43 -33.02 54.58
N LEU A 1081 -28.22 -31.82 55.13
CA LEU A 1081 -29.02 -31.01 56.06
C LEU A 1081 -29.45 -29.62 55.52
N THR A 1082 -30.36 -28.98 56.28
CA THR A 1082 -30.84 -27.57 56.22
C THR A 1082 -29.71 -26.52 56.30
N ARG A 1083 -29.87 -25.21 55.99
CA ARG A 1083 -31.00 -24.28 56.25
C ARG A 1083 -30.83 -22.95 55.44
N PRO A 1084 -31.61 -21.87 55.72
CA PRO A 1084 -32.81 -21.41 55.01
C PRO A 1084 -32.59 -20.33 53.92
N THR A 1085 -33.68 -19.99 53.23
CA THR A 1085 -33.81 -18.79 52.37
C THR A 1085 -33.97 -17.49 53.17
N THR A 1086 -33.68 -16.35 52.54
CA THR A 1086 -34.31 -15.06 52.87
C THR A 1086 -34.45 -14.24 51.58
N LEU A 1087 -35.62 -13.62 51.37
CA LEU A 1087 -35.90 -12.80 50.19
C LEU A 1087 -35.50 -11.34 50.43
N THR A 1088 -35.08 -10.64 49.37
CA THR A 1088 -35.16 -9.18 49.29
C THR A 1088 -35.47 -8.82 47.83
N PRO A 1089 -36.53 -8.03 47.54
CA PRO A 1089 -36.89 -7.69 46.16
C PRO A 1089 -35.95 -6.62 45.57
N PRO A 1090 -35.88 -6.50 44.24
CA PRO A 1090 -35.18 -5.38 43.60
C PRO A 1090 -35.94 -4.06 43.84
N PRO A 1091 -35.25 -2.95 44.16
CA PRO A 1091 -35.87 -1.64 44.29
C PRO A 1091 -36.23 -1.02 42.93
N ASP A 1092 -37.29 -0.22 42.96
CA ASP A 1092 -38.09 0.26 41.82
C ASP A 1092 -37.34 0.89 40.63
N SER A 1093 -37.92 0.68 39.45
CA SER A 1093 -37.58 1.36 38.20
C SER A 1093 -37.98 2.84 38.21
N GLY A 1094 -37.17 3.67 38.88
CA GLY A 1094 -37.25 5.13 38.82
C GLY A 1094 -36.98 5.66 37.41
N THR A 1095 -38.01 6.21 36.76
CA THR A 1095 -37.97 6.60 35.35
C THR A 1095 -37.11 7.83 35.05
N THR A 1096 -36.11 7.68 34.19
CA THR A 1096 -35.56 8.77 33.35
C THR A 1096 -35.85 8.47 31.88
N ASN A 1097 -36.43 9.44 31.17
CA ASN A 1097 -37.00 9.23 29.83
C ASN A 1097 -35.94 8.93 28.76
N MET A 1098 -35.88 7.68 28.30
CA MET A 1098 -35.25 7.28 27.04
C MET A 1098 -36.06 7.70 25.78
N SER A 1099 -37.24 8.28 25.97
CA SER A 1099 -38.16 8.77 24.91
C SER A 1099 -37.91 10.22 24.46
N ALA A 1100 -36.88 10.89 24.99
CA ALA A 1100 -36.66 12.34 24.83
C ALA A 1100 -35.58 12.74 23.80
N LEU A 1101 -35.07 11.79 22.99
CA LEU A 1101 -34.00 12.05 22.00
C LEU A 1101 -34.32 11.63 20.55
N GLU A 1102 -35.50 11.07 20.27
CA GLU A 1102 -35.88 10.62 18.91
C GLU A 1102 -36.25 11.75 17.92
N LYS A 1103 -36.00 13.04 18.24
CA LYS A 1103 -36.38 14.18 17.39
C LYS A 1103 -35.26 15.19 17.13
N GLN A 1104 -34.15 14.71 16.55
CA GLN A 1104 -33.53 15.39 15.41
C GLN A 1104 -32.70 14.40 14.55
N HIS A 1105 -32.88 14.44 13.23
CA HIS A 1105 -32.13 13.65 12.23
C HIS A 1105 -30.62 14.02 12.25
N ASN A 1106 -29.65 13.23 11.79
CA ASN A 1106 -29.61 12.59 10.47
C ASN A 1106 -28.39 11.64 10.30
N GLN A 1107 -28.26 10.58 11.10
CA GLN A 1107 -27.28 9.51 10.82
C GLN A 1107 -27.88 8.50 9.84
N ARG A 1108 -27.15 8.15 8.77
CA ARG A 1108 -27.57 7.08 7.85
C ARG A 1108 -27.48 5.74 8.57
N ASN A 1109 -28.58 5.01 8.63
CA ASN A 1109 -28.53 3.57 8.91
C ASN A 1109 -27.66 2.90 7.84
N VAL A 1110 -26.70 2.09 8.27
CA VAL A 1110 -25.89 1.24 7.40
C VAL A 1110 -26.74 0.01 7.05
N THR A 1111 -26.87 -0.31 5.76
CA THR A 1111 -27.64 -1.49 5.33
C THR A 1111 -26.87 -2.77 5.63
N ASP A 1112 -27.57 -3.90 5.78
CA ASP A 1112 -26.94 -5.22 5.97
C ASP A 1112 -25.93 -5.56 4.86
N GLU A 1113 -26.18 -5.12 3.62
CA GLU A 1113 -25.25 -5.25 2.49
C GLU A 1113 -23.97 -4.41 2.67
N GLU A 1114 -24.08 -3.19 3.18
CA GLU A 1114 -22.91 -2.34 3.45
C GLU A 1114 -22.12 -2.82 4.68
N VAL A 1115 -22.79 -3.46 5.65
CA VAL A 1115 -22.12 -4.22 6.72
C VAL A 1115 -21.40 -5.44 6.12
N ALA A 1116 -22.08 -6.25 5.29
CA ALA A 1116 -21.50 -7.42 4.62
C ALA A 1116 -20.28 -7.05 3.74
N ARG A 1117 -20.36 -5.96 2.96
CA ARG A 1117 -19.28 -5.47 2.10
C ARG A 1117 -18.03 -5.03 2.90
N ARG A 1118 -18.23 -4.43 4.08
CA ARG A 1118 -17.12 -4.07 4.99
C ARG A 1118 -16.54 -5.29 5.71
N LEU A 1119 -17.37 -6.27 6.05
CA LEU A 1119 -16.97 -7.59 6.56
C LEU A 1119 -16.17 -8.41 5.52
N GLU A 1120 -16.52 -8.32 4.24
CA GLU A 1120 -15.76 -9.00 3.18
C GLU A 1120 -14.35 -8.44 3.02
N THR A 1121 -14.18 -7.11 3.16
CA THR A 1121 -12.86 -6.45 3.23
C THR A 1121 -12.00 -6.95 4.41
N PHE A 1122 -12.63 -7.46 5.47
CA PHE A 1122 -11.93 -8.05 6.63
C PHE A 1122 -11.52 -9.51 6.40
N LEU A 1123 -12.21 -10.29 5.55
CA LEU A 1123 -12.15 -11.76 5.61
C LEU A 1123 -12.06 -12.56 4.28
N ALA A 1124 -11.95 -11.89 3.13
CA ALA A 1124 -11.73 -12.46 1.79
C ALA A 1124 -11.27 -13.93 1.69
N SER A 1125 -12.23 -14.87 1.64
CA SER A 1125 -12.03 -16.26 1.19
C SER A 1125 -13.35 -16.91 0.73
N THR A 1126 -14.18 -16.16 0.00
CA THR A 1126 -15.35 -16.62 -0.78
C THR A 1126 -15.72 -15.51 -1.78
N PRO A 1127 -16.12 -15.82 -3.03
CA PRO A 1127 -16.73 -14.85 -3.94
C PRO A 1127 -18.26 -14.78 -3.76
N PRO A 1128 -18.91 -13.75 -4.33
CA PRO A 1128 -20.30 -13.80 -4.73
C PRO A 1128 -20.43 -14.37 -6.15
N ASP A 1129 -21.38 -15.27 -6.36
CA ASP A 1129 -21.90 -15.59 -7.71
C ASP A 1129 -23.17 -14.77 -7.96
N SER A 1130 -23.41 -14.43 -9.21
CA SER A 1130 -24.48 -13.51 -9.66
C SER A 1130 -25.88 -14.14 -9.64
N ASP A 1131 -26.89 -13.35 -9.30
CA ASP A 1131 -28.30 -13.70 -9.50
C ASP A 1131 -28.60 -14.05 -10.97
N HIS A 1132 -29.28 -15.17 -11.18
CA HIS A 1132 -30.25 -15.32 -12.26
C HIS A 1132 -31.48 -16.09 -11.75
N GLU A 1133 -32.64 -15.71 -12.28
CA GLU A 1133 -33.92 -15.85 -11.59
C GLU A 1133 -34.60 -17.22 -11.80
N HIS A 1134 -35.48 -17.60 -10.87
CA HIS A 1134 -36.67 -18.39 -11.22
C HIS A 1134 -37.91 -17.93 -10.46
N VAL A 1135 -38.84 -17.31 -11.17
CA VAL A 1135 -40.16 -16.87 -10.67
C VAL A 1135 -41.25 -17.82 -11.16
N SER A 1136 -42.09 -18.33 -10.24
CA SER A 1136 -43.44 -18.85 -10.54
C SER A 1136 -44.23 -18.99 -9.22
N SER A 1137 -45.55 -18.83 -9.15
CA SER A 1137 -46.57 -18.65 -10.20
C SER A 1137 -47.77 -17.81 -9.70
N ILE A 1138 -48.86 -17.73 -10.51
CA ILE A 1138 -50.11 -16.96 -10.33
C ILE A 1138 -49.95 -15.50 -10.85
N THR A 1139 -50.69 -14.98 -11.86
CA THR A 1139 -51.90 -15.47 -12.57
C THR A 1139 -51.92 -15.12 -14.08
N ILE A 1140 -52.81 -15.80 -14.83
CA ILE A 1140 -53.75 -15.32 -15.88
C ILE A 1140 -53.58 -13.84 -16.36
N SER A 1141 -53.61 -13.49 -17.67
CA SER A 1141 -54.28 -14.09 -18.86
C SER A 1141 -53.57 -13.81 -20.21
N GLN A 1142 -53.74 -14.72 -21.20
CA GLN A 1142 -53.83 -14.56 -22.68
C GLN A 1142 -52.78 -13.68 -23.43
N GLU A 1143 -52.33 -13.98 -24.67
CA GLU A 1143 -52.86 -14.88 -25.72
C GLU A 1143 -51.71 -15.56 -26.54
N SER A 1144 -52.00 -16.23 -27.67
CA SER A 1144 -51.10 -17.22 -28.35
C SER A 1144 -50.75 -16.83 -29.82
N PRO A 1145 -50.15 -17.67 -30.72
CA PRO A 1145 -49.37 -18.93 -30.58
C PRO A 1145 -48.10 -19.06 -31.51
N ALA A 1146 -47.42 -20.24 -31.50
CA ALA A 1146 -46.68 -20.90 -32.62
C ALA A 1146 -45.32 -20.28 -33.12
N ILE A 1147 -44.30 -20.97 -33.69
CA ILE A 1147 -43.91 -22.40 -33.98
C ILE A 1147 -42.38 -22.41 -34.38
N ASN A 1148 -41.58 -23.49 -34.55
CA ASN A 1148 -41.28 -24.77 -33.85
C ASN A 1148 -40.21 -25.58 -34.68
N VAL A 1149 -39.70 -26.73 -34.19
CA VAL A 1149 -39.13 -27.91 -34.94
C VAL A 1149 -37.65 -27.94 -35.44
N THR A 1150 -36.79 -28.72 -34.72
CA THR A 1150 -35.64 -29.61 -35.16
C THR A 1150 -34.40 -29.04 -35.91
N ALA A 1151 -33.20 -29.66 -35.98
CA ALA A 1151 -32.40 -30.72 -35.26
C ALA A 1151 -30.94 -30.67 -35.86
N SER A 1152 -29.95 -31.60 -35.74
CA SER A 1152 -29.78 -32.99 -35.22
C SER A 1152 -28.30 -33.29 -34.80
N ALA A 1153 -27.85 -34.56 -34.80
CA ALA A 1153 -26.56 -35.08 -34.27
C ALA A 1153 -25.83 -36.09 -35.20
N SER A 1154 -24.52 -36.40 -34.97
CA SER A 1154 -23.88 -37.74 -35.19
C SER A 1154 -22.33 -37.85 -34.91
N THR A 1155 -21.92 -38.75 -33.97
CA THR A 1155 -20.83 -39.80 -33.98
C THR A 1155 -19.36 -39.50 -34.46
N THR A 1156 -18.28 -40.31 -34.26
CA THR A 1156 -18.05 -41.75 -33.88
C THR A 1156 -16.57 -42.03 -33.42
N GLU A 1157 -16.31 -43.05 -32.57
CA GLU A 1157 -15.21 -44.10 -32.49
C GLU A 1157 -13.72 -43.86 -33.00
N SER A 1158 -12.62 -44.57 -32.60
CA SER A 1158 -12.32 -45.81 -31.81
C SER A 1158 -10.79 -46.00 -31.45
N HIS A 1159 -10.46 -46.80 -30.39
CA HIS A 1159 -9.23 -47.64 -30.10
C HIS A 1159 -7.77 -47.04 -30.22
N THR A 1160 -6.63 -47.60 -29.72
CA THR A 1160 -6.17 -48.93 -29.21
C THR A 1160 -5.13 -48.89 -28.02
N THR A 1161 -4.97 -50.04 -27.35
CA THR A 1161 -3.87 -50.63 -26.51
C THR A 1161 -2.38 -50.24 -26.76
N GLU A 1162 -1.35 -50.56 -25.94
CA GLU A 1162 -1.12 -51.02 -24.53
C GLU A 1162 0.39 -51.35 -24.34
N GLU A 1163 1.04 -51.10 -23.18
CA GLU A 1163 2.16 -51.93 -22.62
C GLU A 1163 2.61 -51.51 -21.19
N THR A 1164 3.43 -52.33 -20.51
CA THR A 1164 3.73 -52.21 -19.05
C THR A 1164 5.19 -52.43 -18.65
N MET A 1165 5.64 -51.84 -17.53
CA MET A 1165 6.72 -52.39 -16.68
C MET A 1165 6.54 -52.06 -15.19
N ASN A 1166 6.96 -53.00 -14.33
CA ASN A 1166 7.02 -52.90 -12.85
C ASN A 1166 8.46 -52.70 -12.38
N PHE A 1167 8.67 -52.09 -11.20
CA PHE A 1167 9.70 -52.55 -10.26
C PHE A 1167 9.36 -52.20 -8.80
N THR A 1168 9.88 -52.99 -7.85
CA THR A 1168 9.41 -53.04 -6.44
C THR A 1168 10.49 -52.79 -5.39
N LYS A 1169 10.03 -52.42 -4.18
CA LYS A 1169 10.70 -52.50 -2.86
C LYS A 1169 11.83 -51.51 -2.55
N TRP A 1170 11.65 -50.84 -1.39
CA TRP A 1170 12.55 -51.09 -0.25
C TRP A 1170 11.73 -51.29 1.03
N SER A 1171 12.23 -52.07 1.99
CA SER A 1171 11.55 -52.34 3.25
C SER A 1171 12.51 -52.68 4.39
N THR A 1172 12.26 -52.08 5.56
CA THR A 1172 12.59 -52.55 6.93
C THR A 1172 14.06 -52.66 7.40
N LEU A 1173 14.18 -52.65 8.74
CA LEU A 1173 15.36 -52.89 9.61
C LEU A 1173 16.28 -51.66 9.83
N ASP A 1174 16.68 -51.31 11.06
CA ASP A 1174 16.42 -51.97 12.36
C ASP A 1174 16.40 -51.03 13.59
N LEU A 1175 15.81 -51.51 14.70
CA LEU A 1175 15.71 -50.82 16.00
C LEU A 1175 16.22 -51.73 17.15
N PRO A 1176 17.13 -51.27 18.03
CA PRO A 1176 17.47 -52.00 19.25
C PRO A 1176 16.44 -51.74 20.37
N GLN A 1177 16.01 -52.80 21.07
CA GLN A 1177 15.03 -52.68 22.16
C GLN A 1177 15.66 -52.36 23.53
N ASN A 1178 15.01 -51.42 24.22
CA ASN A 1178 14.83 -51.29 25.67
C ASN A 1178 15.92 -51.79 26.63
N SER A 1179 16.52 -50.84 27.35
CA SER A 1179 16.84 -51.01 28.77
C SER A 1179 16.08 -49.97 29.59
N PHE A 1180 14.99 -50.38 30.25
CA PHE A 1180 14.63 -50.01 31.64
C PHE A 1180 13.24 -50.54 32.02
N ASN A 1181 13.18 -51.70 32.69
CA ASN A 1181 12.17 -51.94 33.72
C ASN A 1181 12.57 -53.07 34.69
N ALA A 1182 13.21 -52.70 35.80
CA ALA A 1182 13.45 -53.47 37.04
C ALA A 1182 14.24 -52.54 37.99
N ASN A 1183 13.98 -52.39 39.29
CA ASN A 1183 12.98 -52.99 40.18
C ASN A 1183 12.34 -51.86 41.00
N ILE A 1184 11.03 -51.92 41.29
CA ILE A 1184 10.50 -52.39 42.59
C ILE A 1184 11.33 -51.90 43.80
N ASN A 1185 10.96 -50.74 44.34
CA ASN A 1185 10.65 -50.61 45.77
C ASN A 1185 9.77 -49.39 46.07
N HIS A 1186 8.70 -49.62 46.85
CA HIS A 1186 7.74 -48.68 47.46
C HIS A 1186 6.88 -47.71 46.61
N HIS A 1187 5.56 -47.92 46.74
CA HIS A 1187 4.43 -46.97 46.84
C HIS A 1187 4.17 -45.87 45.78
N GLN A 1188 3.09 -46.13 45.02
CA GLN A 1188 1.86 -45.30 44.90
C GLN A 1188 1.87 -43.92 44.21
N ASP A 1189 0.82 -43.75 43.38
CA ASP A 1189 0.09 -42.53 42.99
C ASP A 1189 0.93 -41.47 42.22
N ASP A 1190 0.52 -40.87 41.09
CA ASP A 1190 -0.81 -40.66 40.46
C ASP A 1190 -0.74 -40.71 38.92
N GLU A 1191 -1.83 -41.12 38.26
CA GLU A 1191 -2.11 -40.72 36.87
C GLU A 1191 -2.95 -39.45 36.84
N MET A 1192 -2.49 -38.35 36.21
CA MET A 1192 -3.40 -37.35 35.61
C MET A 1192 -2.68 -36.31 34.72
N LEU A 1193 -3.10 -36.21 33.45
CA LEU A 1193 -3.52 -34.95 32.81
C LEU A 1193 -4.00 -35.21 31.35
N PHE A 1194 -5.20 -34.72 31.03
CA PHE A 1194 -5.83 -34.71 29.68
C PHE A 1194 -6.31 -36.04 29.06
N SER A 1195 -6.51 -37.10 29.86
CA SER A 1195 -7.19 -38.35 29.46
C SER A 1195 -8.56 -38.55 30.13
N SER A 1196 -9.59 -37.78 29.75
CA SER A 1196 -10.98 -38.11 30.08
C SER A 1196 -12.05 -37.35 29.28
N LEU A 1197 -12.52 -37.96 28.20
CA LEU A 1197 -13.95 -38.09 27.85
C LEU A 1197 -14.05 -39.15 26.74
N PRO A 1198 -14.88 -40.21 26.87
CA PRO A 1198 -14.88 -41.33 25.94
C PRO A 1198 -15.87 -41.16 24.79
N LEU A 1199 -15.55 -41.77 23.64
CA LEU A 1199 -16.43 -42.71 22.92
C LEU A 1199 -15.68 -43.30 21.72
N ASN A 1200 -15.30 -44.57 21.81
CA ASN A 1200 -15.14 -45.39 20.61
C ASN A 1200 -16.53 -45.77 20.11
N ASN A 1201 -16.74 -45.75 18.80
CA ASN A 1201 -17.67 -46.64 18.10
C ASN A 1201 -17.14 -46.81 16.67
N GLU A 1202 -17.13 -48.06 16.21
CA GLU A 1202 -16.75 -48.43 14.84
C GLU A 1202 -17.93 -48.14 13.90
N PHE A 1203 -17.67 -47.52 12.75
CA PHE A 1203 -18.64 -47.41 11.65
C PHE A 1203 -17.92 -47.42 10.30
N ASP A 1204 -18.14 -48.51 9.56
CA ASP A 1204 -17.88 -48.60 8.12
C ASP A 1204 -18.96 -47.87 7.30
N ASP A 1205 -18.74 -47.78 5.98
CA ASP A 1205 -19.60 -47.19 4.93
C ASP A 1205 -19.93 -45.68 5.06
N PHE A 1206 -19.30 -44.86 4.22
CA PHE A 1206 -19.65 -43.44 4.01
C PHE A 1206 -19.69 -43.02 2.51
N ASP A 1207 -19.92 -43.96 1.59
CA ASP A 1207 -19.89 -43.72 0.13
C ASP A 1207 -21.26 -43.32 -0.50
N GLN A 1208 -22.29 -43.01 0.31
CA GLN A 1208 -23.67 -42.79 -0.20
C GLN A 1208 -24.42 -41.58 0.42
N LEU A 1209 -23.94 -40.34 0.28
CA LEU A 1209 -24.75 -39.16 0.68
C LEU A 1209 -24.51 -37.81 -0.02
N LEU A 1210 -23.58 -37.69 -0.97
CA LEU A 1210 -23.36 -36.43 -1.73
C LEU A 1210 -23.31 -36.71 -3.23
N ASN A 1211 -24.48 -36.79 -3.85
CA ASN A 1211 -24.66 -36.99 -5.29
C ASN A 1211 -25.36 -35.76 -5.91
N LEU A 1212 -24.64 -35.01 -6.76
CA LEU A 1212 -25.16 -33.84 -7.47
C LEU A 1212 -24.21 -33.45 -8.64
N ASP A 1213 -24.23 -34.26 -9.70
CA ASP A 1213 -23.51 -33.99 -10.96
C ASP A 1213 -24.17 -32.88 -11.80
N ALA A 1214 -23.35 -32.00 -12.39
CA ALA A 1214 -23.65 -31.30 -13.65
C ALA A 1214 -22.42 -30.53 -14.21
N VAL A 1215 -21.76 -31.07 -15.24
CA VAL A 1215 -20.96 -30.36 -16.30
C VAL A 1215 -19.76 -29.48 -15.84
N GLY A 1216 -18.57 -29.50 -16.45
CA GLY A 1216 -18.04 -30.30 -17.56
C GLY A 1216 -16.69 -29.75 -18.07
N GLU A 1217 -15.85 -30.67 -18.58
CA GLU A 1217 -14.66 -30.60 -19.47
C GLU A 1217 -14.30 -29.27 -20.22
N ALA A 1218 -13.03 -28.97 -20.58
CA ALA A 1218 -11.71 -29.60 -20.33
C ALA A 1218 -10.52 -28.72 -20.82
N PHE A 1219 -9.28 -29.25 -20.66
CA PHE A 1219 -7.98 -28.93 -21.30
C PHE A 1219 -7.02 -27.86 -20.71
N ASN A 1220 -5.76 -28.28 -20.60
CA ASN A 1220 -4.52 -27.49 -20.42
C ASN A 1220 -3.71 -27.49 -21.73
N MET A 1221 -2.69 -26.61 -21.87
CA MET A 1221 -1.29 -27.06 -22.09
C MET A 1221 -0.27 -25.91 -21.94
N ASP A 1222 1.00 -26.32 -21.84
CA ASP A 1222 2.13 -25.55 -21.26
C ASP A 1222 2.83 -24.54 -22.18
N ASP A 1223 3.62 -23.68 -21.54
CA ASP A 1223 4.47 -22.65 -22.15
C ASP A 1223 5.89 -23.19 -22.40
N ALA A 1224 6.26 -23.46 -23.66
CA ALA A 1224 7.50 -24.19 -24.00
C ALA A 1224 8.20 -23.77 -25.31
N ALA A 1225 8.25 -22.47 -25.65
CA ALA A 1225 9.13 -21.98 -26.71
C ALA A 1225 9.51 -20.49 -26.58
N LEU A 1226 10.81 -20.18 -26.51
CA LEU A 1226 11.51 -19.15 -27.31
C LEU A 1226 12.98 -18.98 -26.85
N ASP A 1227 13.82 -19.93 -27.26
CA ASP A 1227 15.25 -19.70 -27.49
C ASP A 1227 15.55 -19.99 -28.97
N TYR A 1228 16.82 -19.87 -29.37
CA TYR A 1228 17.39 -20.11 -30.70
C TYR A 1228 17.32 -18.98 -31.74
N THR A 1229 18.49 -18.33 -31.84
CA THR A 1229 19.13 -17.96 -33.10
C THR A 1229 18.97 -19.00 -34.21
N ALA A 1230 18.68 -18.57 -35.44
CA ALA A 1230 18.77 -19.40 -36.64
C ALA A 1230 19.99 -19.00 -37.50
N ASN A 1231 20.88 -19.94 -37.78
CA ASN A 1231 21.80 -19.85 -38.91
C ASN A 1231 21.05 -20.20 -40.19
N PHE A 1232 21.34 -19.49 -41.29
CA PHE A 1232 21.10 -20.00 -42.65
C PHE A 1232 22.40 -19.94 -43.44
N GLY A 1233 22.72 -21.04 -44.13
CA GLY A 1233 23.95 -21.20 -44.89
C GLY A 1233 23.65 -21.50 -46.36
N GLY A 1234 24.28 -20.71 -47.24
CA GLY A 1234 24.58 -20.97 -48.65
C GLY A 1234 23.73 -21.96 -49.47
N ASN A 1235 22.95 -21.41 -50.39
CA ASN A 1235 23.27 -21.50 -51.82
C ASN A 1235 22.76 -20.23 -52.51
N GLY A 1236 23.42 -19.78 -53.58
CA GLY A 1236 23.16 -18.46 -54.17
C GLY A 1236 23.14 -18.46 -55.69
N MET A 1237 22.62 -17.37 -56.26
CA MET A 1237 22.79 -17.00 -57.66
C MET A 1237 22.63 -15.48 -57.84
N ASN A 1238 23.74 -14.86 -58.26
CA ASN A 1238 23.91 -13.67 -59.11
C ASN A 1238 23.12 -12.36 -58.86
N ASP A 1239 23.91 -11.32 -58.54
CA ASP A 1239 24.05 -10.05 -59.28
C ASP A 1239 22.80 -9.19 -59.61
N MET A 1240 22.73 -8.00 -58.99
CA MET A 1240 23.15 -6.77 -59.70
C MET A 1240 23.31 -5.58 -58.73
N ASP A 1241 24.45 -4.88 -58.83
CA ASP A 1241 24.65 -3.53 -58.27
C ASP A 1241 23.86 -2.47 -59.04
N TRP A 1242 23.82 -1.23 -58.54
CA TRP A 1242 24.47 -0.11 -59.24
C TRP A 1242 24.70 1.10 -58.31
N LEU A 1243 25.76 1.86 -58.57
CA LEU A 1243 26.22 2.97 -57.73
C LEU A 1243 25.79 4.35 -58.24
N ASN A 1244 25.46 5.21 -57.28
CA ASN A 1244 25.93 6.59 -57.13
C ASN A 1244 26.52 7.31 -58.38
N SER A 1245 25.82 8.34 -58.88
CA SER A 1245 26.43 9.54 -59.51
C SER A 1245 25.38 10.64 -59.73
N GLY A 1246 25.78 11.92 -59.70
CA GLY A 1246 24.85 13.05 -59.91
C GLY A 1246 25.16 14.34 -59.13
N ASN A 1247 26.42 14.74 -59.04
CA ASN A 1247 26.83 15.99 -58.40
C ASN A 1247 27.29 16.96 -59.49
N ASP A 1248 26.70 18.17 -59.62
CA ASP A 1248 27.47 19.30 -60.15
C ASP A 1248 26.87 20.72 -59.96
N PHE A 1249 27.79 21.68 -60.03
CA PHE A 1249 27.71 23.15 -60.19
C PHE A 1249 27.09 24.09 -59.13
N THR A 1250 27.88 25.15 -58.90
CA THR A 1250 27.72 26.35 -58.09
C THR A 1250 27.14 27.53 -58.90
N VAL A 1251 26.74 28.63 -58.23
CA VAL A 1251 27.28 30.01 -58.42
C VAL A 1251 26.40 31.07 -57.71
N GLU A 1252 27.05 31.84 -56.82
CA GLU A 1252 26.82 33.25 -56.38
C GLU A 1252 25.45 33.78 -55.88
N ALA A 1253 25.56 34.90 -55.13
CA ALA A 1253 24.53 35.75 -54.49
C ALA A 1253 23.88 35.22 -53.19
#